data_AF-A0A3D1UCU8-F1
#
_entry.id   AF-A0A3D1UCU8-F1
#
_cell.length_a   1.000
_cell.length_b   1.000
_cell.length_c   1.000
_cell.angle_alpha   90.00
_cell.angle_beta   90.00
_cell.angle_gamma   90.00
#
_symmetry.space_group_name_H-M   'P 1'
#
loop_
_entity.id
_entity.type
_entity.pdbx_description
1 polymer ?
#
loop_
_entity_poly.entity_id
_entity_poly.type
_entity_poly.pdbx_seq_one_letter_code
_entity_poly.pdbx_strand_id
1 'polypeptide(L)'
;MNILLLAATVFLECESFSNPGGWTVDPSSMSEMGSAYLMAHGYGVPMADAETAVVLPEKGVYSVWARTRNWNAEWSAVPAGRFGIVLDGNRLGGELGTGGRDWRWQSAGTRELDAGAHTLALHDLTGFNGRCDAVVLTTENLDEAGLEQIRRARQNGPVAEGGTFDFIVVGGGISGICAAQAAARATAKTLLVQDRDVVGGCNSSEIRVGLGGDVHVGPNPALGNVVDEIAPIRGGGGVDRAEDYEDARKMNSFQTGLNARFLTLRTGERVVSVETNAAGAITAVVSRHVRTGVRMRYRSDLFCDATGDAVLARMAGCATMYGREARATFGEISAPVAADRQVMGHSLQWTTVAGAQPCPFPDISAWALPIDEASATYSTVGGWAQEAGQYRDMGTETEAIRDYGLLAIFSNWHYLKNVSPRKGEFARRRFSWISPIGGKREGHRVVGDHVFTQNDLESPEPVPDPTACATWDIDQHFPDPANAAAFREPFRSCAYHRGFGTKPVPVPYRCLYARDCPNLFLAGRHISVSHVALASVRVQRTLGMLGEAVGIAAALAWEHGCTPRELYTDYLDELMGRMRAGVPKNPVYHAYPQGWHEKYHFWGRPQVNVHPETETNLFAGAQSAIAALGMVHRNEHPFFKTPPEKAARRRLVLADESRAQLVVYDSCNAKERFAVPAEKPMWDLKRVGPDLYRVVVRRGFMVIDIARRKVVETFRHPRLNELTAVCDLPDGGFLACVSPGGYGKTNDIEVVAFSSDRKMRRAWTFPGLFNSRSMVRLPSGELLIAYEHGFVRARLGDGPMGEVVQTFLQPSGRNLFEVVPDRAGTGYWAGTGYGAELVHFAADGTVDKVWKAEQEPGRRNVFYAQPQE
;
A
#
# COMPACT_ATOMS: atom_id res chain seq x y z
N MET A 1 43.97 27.89 43.37
CA MET A 1 43.58 27.08 42.20
C MET A 1 42.13 26.70 42.38
N ASN A 2 41.20 27.41 41.72
CA ASN A 2 39.79 27.06 41.72
C ASN A 2 39.59 25.94 40.70
N ILE A 3 39.64 24.68 41.15
CA ILE A 3 39.20 23.55 40.33
C ILE A 3 37.68 23.53 40.43
N LEU A 4 37.00 24.19 39.48
CA LEU A 4 35.60 23.84 39.20
C LEU A 4 35.64 22.50 38.48
N LEU A 5 35.40 21.41 39.21
CA LEU A 5 34.92 20.17 38.59
C LEU A 5 33.49 20.47 38.11
N LEU A 6 33.34 20.68 36.80
CA LEU A 6 32.02 20.64 36.19
C LEU A 6 31.54 19.19 36.27
N ALA A 7 30.25 19.01 36.46
CA ALA A 7 29.62 17.70 36.43
C ALA A 7 29.35 17.30 34.98
N ALA A 8 29.74 16.09 34.58
CA ALA A 8 29.51 15.55 33.25
C ALA A 8 28.54 14.38 33.30
N THR A 9 27.40 14.53 32.63
CA THR A 9 26.37 13.50 32.54
C THR A 9 25.93 13.29 31.08
N VAL A 10 26.04 12.05 30.61
CA VAL A 10 25.60 11.60 29.27
C VAL A 10 24.48 10.58 29.42
N PHE A 11 23.39 10.79 28.71
CA PHE A 11 22.21 9.92 28.69
C PHE A 11 22.02 9.36 27.27
N LEU A 12 21.83 8.06 27.17
CA LEU A 12 21.66 7.33 25.92
C LEU A 12 20.34 6.53 25.97
N GLU A 13 19.55 6.61 24.91
CA GLU A 13 18.40 5.73 24.68
C GLU A 13 18.90 4.48 23.94
N CYS A 14 18.63 3.30 24.46
CA CYS A 14 19.22 2.07 23.93
C CYS A 14 18.67 1.73 22.55
N GLU A 15 17.41 2.06 22.28
CA GLU A 15 16.80 1.91 20.95
C GLU A 15 17.52 2.69 19.83
N SER A 16 18.34 3.69 20.19
CA SER A 16 19.06 4.54 19.25
C SER A 16 20.48 4.05 18.94
N PHE A 17 20.86 2.87 19.44
CA PHE A 17 22.19 2.31 19.19
C PHE A 17 22.41 2.09 17.69
N SER A 18 23.56 2.54 17.19
CA SER A 18 23.90 2.52 15.77
C SER A 18 24.03 1.11 15.20
N ASN A 19 24.43 0.14 16.03
CA ASN A 19 24.46 -1.27 15.69
C ASN A 19 23.68 -2.05 16.75
N PRO A 20 22.49 -2.58 16.48
CA PRO A 20 21.71 -3.30 17.49
C PRO A 20 22.24 -4.71 17.80
N GLY A 21 23.25 -5.25 17.09
CA GLY A 21 23.79 -6.59 17.41
C GLY A 21 22.80 -7.76 17.26
N GLY A 22 21.69 -7.52 16.56
CA GLY A 22 20.55 -8.45 16.49
C GLY A 22 19.55 -8.34 17.64
N TRP A 23 19.78 -7.46 18.63
CA TRP A 23 18.78 -7.13 19.64
C TRP A 23 17.55 -6.51 18.98
N THR A 24 16.38 -6.87 19.48
CA THR A 24 15.10 -6.39 18.96
C THR A 24 14.71 -5.10 19.66
N VAL A 25 14.29 -4.08 18.90
CA VAL A 25 13.64 -2.90 19.47
C VAL A 25 12.17 -3.21 19.69
N ASP A 26 11.71 -3.06 20.92
CA ASP A 26 10.33 -3.33 21.29
C ASP A 26 9.60 -2.03 21.70
N PRO A 27 8.62 -1.56 20.92
CA PRO A 27 7.81 -0.39 21.26
C PRO A 27 6.46 -0.73 21.94
N SER A 28 6.14 -2.00 22.16
CA SER A 28 4.79 -2.45 22.53
C SER A 28 4.31 -1.91 23.89
N SER A 29 5.23 -1.69 24.82
CA SER A 29 4.96 -1.19 26.18
C SER A 29 5.30 0.30 26.36
N MET A 30 5.55 1.04 25.27
CA MET A 30 5.91 2.46 25.32
C MET A 30 4.88 3.33 26.05
N SER A 31 3.59 2.95 26.05
CA SER A 31 2.55 3.69 26.77
C SER A 31 2.78 3.67 28.30
N GLU A 32 3.31 2.57 28.83
CA GLU A 32 3.58 2.43 30.27
C GLU A 32 5.01 2.87 30.62
N MET A 33 5.96 2.64 29.71
CA MET A 33 7.38 2.90 29.96
C MET A 33 7.83 4.31 29.59
N GLY A 34 7.15 4.95 28.64
CA GLY A 34 7.53 6.21 28.02
C GLY A 34 8.55 6.07 26.88
N SER A 35 9.25 4.94 26.73
CA SER A 35 10.28 4.69 25.71
C SER A 35 10.20 3.25 25.18
N ALA A 36 10.81 3.03 24.02
CA ALA A 36 11.08 1.67 23.55
C ALA A 36 12.28 1.11 24.32
N TYR A 37 12.66 -0.13 24.05
CA TYR A 37 13.85 -0.74 24.64
C TYR A 37 14.46 -1.79 23.73
N LEU A 38 15.74 -2.09 23.94
CA LEU A 38 16.41 -3.22 23.31
C LEU A 38 16.18 -4.50 24.11
N MET A 39 15.98 -5.61 23.41
CA MET A 39 15.77 -6.94 23.97
C MET A 39 16.64 -8.01 23.26
N ALA A 40 17.44 -8.75 24.02
CA ALA A 40 18.31 -9.82 23.53
C ALA A 40 17.52 -11.12 23.26
N HIS A 41 16.83 -11.18 22.12
CA HIS A 41 15.88 -12.25 21.78
C HIS A 41 16.55 -13.48 21.12
N GLY A 42 17.55 -14.07 21.79
CA GLY A 42 18.43 -15.11 21.22
C GLY A 42 18.01 -16.58 21.43
N TYR A 43 16.92 -16.82 22.17
CA TYR A 43 16.38 -18.17 22.47
C TYR A 43 17.39 -19.12 23.13
N GLY A 44 18.22 -18.61 24.04
CA GLY A 44 19.27 -19.35 24.73
C GLY A 44 20.62 -19.39 24.01
N VAL A 45 20.76 -18.60 22.94
CA VAL A 45 22.05 -18.31 22.31
C VAL A 45 22.35 -16.82 22.52
N PRO A 46 23.44 -16.45 23.21
CA PRO A 46 23.80 -15.05 23.38
C PRO A 46 23.90 -14.31 22.04
N MET A 47 23.31 -13.12 22.01
CA MET A 47 23.32 -12.23 20.84
C MET A 47 24.67 -11.52 20.70
N ALA A 48 24.95 -10.99 19.50
CA ALA A 48 26.08 -10.10 19.33
C ALA A 48 25.85 -8.79 20.10
N ASP A 49 26.94 -8.09 20.38
CA ASP A 49 26.90 -6.83 21.12
C ASP A 49 26.09 -5.77 20.38
N ALA A 50 25.19 -5.10 21.10
CA ALA A 50 24.54 -3.89 20.61
C ALA A 50 25.44 -2.70 20.95
N GLU A 51 25.91 -1.96 19.95
CA GLU A 51 27.00 -0.98 20.08
C GLU A 51 26.61 0.42 19.59
N THR A 52 27.15 1.43 20.26
CA THR A 52 27.11 2.82 19.82
C THR A 52 28.33 3.61 20.26
N ALA A 53 28.57 4.74 19.60
CA ALA A 53 29.59 5.69 19.99
C ALA A 53 29.01 6.69 21.01
N VAL A 54 29.80 7.03 22.03
CA VAL A 54 29.47 8.05 23.02
C VAL A 54 30.62 9.05 23.11
N VAL A 55 30.29 10.34 23.21
CA VAL A 55 31.29 11.40 23.37
C VAL A 55 31.19 11.96 24.78
N LEU A 56 32.28 11.83 25.54
CA LEU A 56 32.41 12.34 26.90
C LEU A 56 33.03 13.74 26.89
N PRO A 57 32.44 14.72 27.60
CA PRO A 57 32.87 16.11 27.53
C PRO A 57 34.20 16.37 28.26
N GLU A 58 34.54 15.52 29.23
CA GLU A 58 35.72 15.68 30.07
C GLU A 58 36.25 14.33 30.56
N LYS A 59 37.53 14.32 30.96
CA LYS A 59 38.15 13.17 31.62
C LYS A 59 37.63 13.06 33.05
N GLY A 60 37.29 11.85 33.49
CA GLY A 60 36.83 11.63 34.86
C GLY A 60 36.54 10.16 35.18
N VAL A 61 36.18 9.89 36.43
CA VAL A 61 35.65 8.59 36.86
C VAL A 61 34.14 8.62 36.68
N TYR A 62 33.64 7.87 35.70
CA TYR A 62 32.23 7.79 35.39
C TYR A 62 31.58 6.60 36.10
N SER A 63 30.48 6.86 36.80
CA SER A 63 29.52 5.84 37.20
C SER A 63 28.61 5.53 36.03
N VAL A 64 28.49 4.24 35.69
CA VAL A 64 27.70 3.76 34.57
C VAL A 64 26.46 3.04 35.11
N TRP A 65 25.30 3.47 34.67
CA TRP A 65 24.01 2.96 35.07
C TRP A 65 23.21 2.53 33.85
N ALA A 66 22.48 1.42 33.98
CA ALA A 66 21.55 0.95 32.97
C ALA A 66 20.17 0.83 33.60
N ARG A 67 19.13 1.26 32.88
CA ARG A 67 17.76 1.00 33.27
C ARG A 67 17.28 -0.28 32.60
N THR A 68 16.89 -1.23 33.44
CA THR A 68 16.67 -2.61 33.05
C THR A 68 15.53 -3.22 33.88
N ARG A 69 15.08 -4.41 33.48
CA ARG A 69 14.02 -5.16 34.13
C ARG A 69 14.36 -6.64 34.08
N ASN A 70 14.18 -7.33 35.21
CA ASN A 70 14.26 -8.78 35.25
C ASN A 70 12.92 -9.36 34.76
N TRP A 71 12.88 -9.76 33.49
CA TRP A 71 11.64 -10.13 32.82
C TRP A 71 10.88 -11.29 33.45
N ASN A 72 11.57 -12.26 34.06
CA ASN A 72 10.94 -13.44 34.65
C ASN A 72 10.73 -13.33 36.18
N ALA A 73 11.00 -12.17 36.78
CA ALA A 73 10.94 -11.98 38.23
C ALA A 73 9.56 -12.25 38.86
N GLU A 74 8.48 -12.22 38.08
CA GLU A 74 7.13 -12.55 38.55
C GLU A 74 6.96 -14.06 38.85
N TRP A 75 7.77 -14.91 38.21
CA TRP A 75 7.64 -16.36 38.30
C TRP A 75 8.90 -17.07 38.83
N SER A 76 10.07 -16.42 38.85
CA SER A 76 11.30 -16.96 39.43
C SER A 76 12.19 -15.90 40.04
N ALA A 77 12.91 -16.27 41.11
CA ALA A 77 13.95 -15.45 41.73
C ALA A 77 15.29 -15.48 40.96
N VAL A 78 15.47 -16.44 40.03
CA VAL A 78 16.70 -16.57 39.24
C VAL A 78 16.54 -15.79 37.93
N PRO A 79 17.33 -14.72 37.71
CA PRO A 79 17.18 -13.88 36.52
C PRO A 79 17.63 -14.60 35.25
N ALA A 80 16.74 -14.64 34.26
CA ALA A 80 16.98 -15.32 32.99
C ALA A 80 17.73 -14.43 31.98
N GLY A 81 17.34 -13.17 31.83
CA GLY A 81 17.88 -12.24 30.82
C GLY A 81 19.02 -11.38 31.31
N ARG A 82 20.18 -11.97 31.58
CA ARG A 82 21.34 -11.26 32.13
C ARG A 82 22.24 -10.71 31.03
N PHE A 83 22.79 -9.53 31.26
CA PHE A 83 23.71 -8.88 30.33
C PHE A 83 24.72 -7.99 31.08
N GLY A 84 25.68 -7.40 30.37
CA GLY A 84 26.62 -6.41 30.92
C GLY A 84 26.85 -5.23 29.98
N ILE A 85 27.64 -4.26 30.43
CA ILE A 85 28.12 -3.16 29.59
C ILE A 85 29.61 -3.33 29.30
N VAL A 86 29.99 -3.09 28.05
CA VAL A 86 31.38 -3.03 27.59
C VAL A 86 31.69 -1.59 27.17
N LEU A 87 32.81 -1.05 27.67
CA LEU A 87 33.35 0.26 27.27
C LEU A 87 34.72 0.06 26.65
N ASP A 88 34.95 0.56 25.44
CA ASP A 88 36.23 0.43 24.71
C ASP A 88 36.80 -1.01 24.77
N GLY A 89 35.93 -2.00 24.52
CA GLY A 89 36.28 -3.42 24.53
C GLY A 89 36.51 -4.05 25.91
N ASN A 90 36.32 -3.33 27.02
CA ASN A 90 36.43 -3.92 28.37
C ASN A 90 35.08 -3.91 29.09
N ARG A 91 34.66 -5.08 29.56
CA ARG A 91 33.41 -5.30 30.28
C ARG A 91 33.50 -4.73 31.70
N LEU A 92 32.47 -4.00 32.11
CA LEU A 92 32.30 -3.54 33.49
C LEU A 92 31.86 -4.68 34.41
N GLY A 93 32.15 -4.57 35.71
CA GLY A 93 31.93 -5.67 36.67
C GLY A 93 30.47 -5.96 37.02
N GLY A 94 29.55 -5.02 36.78
CA GLY A 94 28.13 -5.18 37.13
C GLY A 94 27.39 -6.10 36.16
N GLU A 95 26.67 -7.08 36.72
CA GLU A 95 25.73 -7.91 35.98
C GLU A 95 24.32 -7.32 36.04
N LEU A 96 23.76 -7.03 34.86
CA LEU A 96 22.50 -6.32 34.66
C LEU A 96 21.36 -7.28 34.30
N GLY A 97 20.12 -6.81 34.38
CA GLY A 97 18.92 -7.63 34.16
C GLY A 97 18.58 -8.53 35.34
N THR A 98 19.25 -8.31 36.48
CA THR A 98 19.15 -9.14 37.70
C THR A 98 18.24 -8.53 38.77
N GLY A 99 17.48 -7.49 38.39
CA GLY A 99 16.68 -6.70 39.32
C GLY A 99 15.36 -7.34 39.71
N GLY A 100 14.43 -6.48 40.10
CA GLY A 100 13.04 -6.88 40.34
C GLY A 100 12.20 -6.89 39.08
N ARG A 101 10.90 -7.13 39.28
CA ARG A 101 9.88 -7.19 38.23
C ARG A 101 9.68 -5.86 37.49
N ASP A 102 9.99 -4.74 38.15
CA ASP A 102 9.75 -3.39 37.64
C ASP A 102 11.02 -2.82 37.01
N TRP A 103 10.85 -1.94 36.02
CA TRP A 103 11.96 -1.22 35.39
C TRP A 103 12.67 -0.31 36.41
N ARG A 104 13.98 -0.51 36.57
CA ARG A 104 14.78 0.22 37.57
C ARG A 104 16.21 0.46 37.10
N TRP A 105 16.89 1.38 37.76
CA TRP A 105 18.30 1.64 37.48
C TRP A 105 19.19 0.63 38.20
N GLN A 106 20.23 0.15 37.51
CA GLN A 106 21.24 -0.75 38.04
C GLN A 106 22.62 -0.23 37.68
N SER A 107 23.54 -0.28 38.64
CA SER A 107 24.93 0.11 38.39
C SER A 107 25.62 -0.99 37.60
N ALA A 108 26.20 -0.63 36.46
CA ALA A 108 27.11 -1.49 35.72
C ALA A 108 28.54 -1.43 36.29
N GLY A 109 28.85 -0.44 37.13
CA GLY A 109 30.15 -0.20 37.74
C GLY A 109 30.68 1.20 37.45
N THR A 110 31.94 1.44 37.79
CA THR A 110 32.65 2.70 37.55
C THR A 110 33.85 2.49 36.66
N ARG A 111 34.26 3.53 35.94
CA ARG A 111 35.47 3.51 35.12
C ARG A 111 36.06 4.90 34.90
N GLU A 112 37.39 5.00 34.97
CA GLU A 112 38.10 6.20 34.51
C GLU A 112 38.13 6.22 32.98
N LEU A 113 37.66 7.33 32.40
CA LEU A 113 37.59 7.55 30.96
C LEU A 113 38.16 8.93 30.63
N ASP A 114 38.83 9.04 29.49
CA ASP A 114 39.32 10.32 28.98
C ASP A 114 38.17 11.14 28.36
N ALA A 115 38.43 12.41 28.03
CA ALA A 115 37.50 13.19 27.23
C ALA A 115 37.56 12.74 25.76
N GLY A 116 36.43 12.71 25.06
CA GLY A 116 36.38 12.36 23.65
C GLY A 116 35.47 11.18 23.34
N ALA A 117 35.73 10.52 22.20
CA ALA A 117 34.88 9.44 21.70
C ALA A 117 35.26 8.08 22.32
N HIS A 118 34.22 7.34 22.72
CA HIS A 118 34.31 6.00 23.27
C HIS A 118 33.27 5.09 22.60
N THR A 119 33.51 3.78 22.66
CA THR A 119 32.52 2.78 22.24
C THR A 119 31.82 2.21 23.47
N LEU A 120 30.50 2.17 23.44
CA LEU A 120 29.66 1.54 24.46
C LEU A 120 28.87 0.40 23.83
N ALA A 121 28.82 -0.74 24.51
CA ALA A 121 28.05 -1.90 24.07
C ALA A 121 27.25 -2.59 25.18
N LEU A 122 26.08 -3.12 24.83
CA LEU A 122 25.33 -4.09 25.63
C LEU A 122 25.76 -5.51 25.23
N HIS A 123 26.26 -6.26 26.20
CA HIS A 123 26.79 -7.60 26.01
C HIS A 123 25.86 -8.66 26.63
N ASP A 124 25.17 -9.43 25.79
CA ASP A 124 24.25 -10.48 26.21
C ASP A 124 25.01 -11.67 26.81
N LEU A 125 24.59 -12.15 27.99
CA LEU A 125 25.25 -13.26 28.68
C LEU A 125 24.48 -14.57 28.55
N THR A 126 23.19 -14.54 28.19
CA THR A 126 22.31 -15.70 28.33
C THR A 126 21.51 -16.04 27.07
N GLY A 127 21.25 -15.08 26.18
CA GLY A 127 20.35 -15.30 25.05
C GLY A 127 18.87 -15.33 25.42
N PHE A 128 18.50 -14.94 26.64
CA PHE A 128 17.13 -15.02 27.15
C PHE A 128 16.55 -13.65 27.51
N ASN A 129 16.37 -12.77 26.53
CA ASN A 129 15.61 -11.51 26.65
C ASN A 129 16.12 -10.52 27.70
N GLY A 130 17.45 -10.43 27.89
CA GLY A 130 18.02 -9.28 28.61
C GLY A 130 17.58 -7.98 27.94
N ARG A 131 17.20 -6.98 28.74
CA ARG A 131 16.56 -5.76 28.24
C ARG A 131 17.09 -4.49 28.86
N CYS A 132 17.21 -3.45 28.06
CA CYS A 132 17.74 -2.16 28.45
C CYS A 132 17.03 -1.05 27.66
N ASP A 133 16.48 -0.04 28.35
CA ASP A 133 15.87 1.12 27.70
C ASP A 133 16.82 2.34 27.69
N ALA A 134 17.65 2.51 28.72
CA ALA A 134 18.56 3.65 28.79
C ALA A 134 19.87 3.34 29.52
N VAL A 135 20.93 4.06 29.14
CA VAL A 135 22.22 4.05 29.84
C VAL A 135 22.63 5.48 30.20
N VAL A 136 23.13 5.67 31.42
CA VAL A 136 23.70 6.94 31.90
C VAL A 136 25.15 6.74 32.30
N LEU A 137 26.01 7.65 31.84
CA LEU A 137 27.39 7.80 32.29
C LEU A 137 27.48 9.15 32.99
N THR A 138 27.88 9.17 34.26
CA THR A 138 27.96 10.42 35.02
C THR A 138 29.16 10.48 35.96
N THR A 139 29.79 11.64 36.09
CA THR A 139 30.78 11.94 37.15
C THR A 139 30.11 12.40 38.44
N GLU A 140 28.80 12.64 38.42
CA GLU A 140 27.99 13.00 39.58
C GLU A 140 27.63 11.78 40.43
N ASN A 141 27.44 12.02 41.72
CA ASN A 141 26.88 11.02 42.62
C ASN A 141 25.35 11.09 42.58
N LEU A 142 24.75 10.40 41.61
CA LEU A 142 23.29 10.33 41.42
C LEU A 142 22.72 9.02 41.98
N ASP A 143 21.55 9.11 42.61
CA ASP A 143 20.73 7.97 42.98
C ASP A 143 19.70 7.62 41.88
N GLU A 144 18.90 6.58 42.08
CA GLU A 144 17.87 6.17 41.10
C GLU A 144 16.87 7.30 40.79
N ALA A 145 16.58 8.17 41.76
CA ALA A 145 15.64 9.29 41.58
C ALA A 145 16.23 10.38 40.68
N GLY A 146 17.49 10.74 40.87
CA GLY A 146 18.22 11.67 40.00
C GLY A 146 18.32 11.15 38.56
N LEU A 147 18.60 9.86 38.39
CA LEU A 147 18.64 9.21 37.07
C LEU A 147 17.27 9.22 36.38
N GLU A 148 16.19 8.95 37.12
CA GLU A 148 14.83 9.02 36.58
C GLU A 148 14.41 10.45 36.20
N GLN A 149 14.86 11.47 36.95
CA GLN A 149 14.62 12.87 36.60
C GLN A 149 15.29 13.23 35.27
N ILE A 150 16.53 12.79 35.05
CA ILE A 150 17.26 12.98 33.78
C ILE A 150 16.49 12.31 32.63
N ARG A 151 16.06 11.07 32.82
CA ARG A 151 15.27 10.32 31.80
C ARG A 151 14.02 11.09 31.42
N ARG A 152 13.19 11.50 32.38
CA ARG A 152 11.94 12.23 32.13
C ARG A 152 12.17 13.56 31.43
N ALA A 153 13.22 14.28 31.79
CA ALA A 153 13.58 15.54 31.13
C ALA A 153 13.91 15.33 29.64
N ARG A 154 14.58 14.23 29.30
CA ARG A 154 14.90 13.88 27.90
C ARG A 154 13.69 13.43 27.09
N GLN A 155 12.75 12.72 27.70
CA GLN A 155 11.53 12.26 27.02
C GLN A 155 10.56 13.40 26.66
N ASN A 156 10.60 14.51 27.39
CA ASN A 156 9.74 15.68 27.18
C ASN A 156 10.32 16.73 26.22
N GLY A 157 11.13 16.30 25.24
CA GLY A 157 11.71 17.18 24.23
C GLY A 157 10.70 17.98 23.39
N PRO A 158 11.17 18.95 22.59
CA PRO A 158 10.31 19.79 21.77
C PRO A 158 9.49 18.96 20.78
N VAL A 159 8.29 19.45 20.46
CA VAL A 159 7.38 18.83 19.49
C VAL A 159 7.42 19.64 18.20
N ALA A 160 7.82 19.00 17.10
CA ALA A 160 7.85 19.63 15.78
C ALA A 160 6.50 19.48 15.06
N GLU A 161 6.11 20.47 14.26
CA GLU A 161 4.89 20.38 13.44
C GLU A 161 5.13 19.48 12.22
N GLY A 162 4.31 18.43 12.09
CA GLY A 162 4.36 17.45 11.01
C GLY A 162 3.36 17.71 9.87
N GLY A 163 2.55 18.76 10.00
CA GLY A 163 1.62 19.24 8.97
C GLY A 163 0.15 18.88 9.20
N THR A 164 -0.69 19.34 8.28
CA THR A 164 -2.14 19.11 8.26
C THR A 164 -2.50 18.13 7.15
N PHE A 165 -3.43 17.23 7.47
CA PHE A 165 -3.98 16.20 6.62
C PHE A 165 -5.51 16.26 6.65
N ASP A 166 -6.15 15.69 5.64
CA ASP A 166 -7.60 15.57 5.57
C ASP A 166 -8.09 14.38 6.43
N PHE A 167 -7.24 13.36 6.56
CA PHE A 167 -7.53 12.15 7.34
C PHE A 167 -6.25 11.58 7.96
N ILE A 168 -6.28 11.23 9.25
CA ILE A 168 -5.16 10.59 9.96
C ILE A 168 -5.58 9.20 10.47
N VAL A 169 -4.87 8.17 10.03
CA VAL A 169 -5.04 6.78 10.47
C VAL A 169 -3.89 6.41 11.42
N VAL A 170 -4.22 5.96 12.63
CA VAL A 170 -3.23 5.52 13.63
C VAL A 170 -3.29 4.00 13.76
N GLY A 171 -2.25 3.31 13.27
CA GLY A 171 -2.14 1.86 13.24
C GLY A 171 -2.07 1.32 11.80
N GLY A 172 -0.97 0.65 11.47
CA GLY A 172 -0.64 0.07 10.18
C GLY A 172 -0.93 -1.43 10.06
N GLY A 173 -1.95 -1.92 10.77
CA GLY A 173 -2.50 -3.25 10.53
C GLY A 173 -3.21 -3.34 9.18
N ILE A 174 -3.68 -4.54 8.79
CA ILE A 174 -4.41 -4.73 7.52
C ILE A 174 -5.59 -3.75 7.37
N SER A 175 -6.38 -3.55 8.44
CA SER A 175 -7.49 -2.58 8.46
C SER A 175 -7.02 -1.14 8.23
N GLY A 176 -5.96 -0.71 8.94
CA GLY A 176 -5.44 0.65 8.82
C GLY A 176 -4.83 0.95 7.45
N ILE A 177 -4.10 -0.01 6.86
CA ILE A 177 -3.60 0.12 5.48
C ILE A 177 -4.78 0.30 4.52
N CYS A 178 -5.83 -0.54 4.65
CA CYS A 178 -7.00 -0.47 3.78
C CYS A 178 -7.77 0.85 3.94
N ALA A 179 -7.95 1.34 5.17
CA ALA A 179 -8.59 2.62 5.44
C ALA A 179 -7.81 3.78 4.81
N ALA A 180 -6.50 3.82 5.01
CA ALA A 180 -5.69 4.91 4.51
C ALA A 180 -5.61 4.93 2.97
N GLN A 181 -5.52 3.77 2.34
CA GLN A 181 -5.50 3.68 0.88
C GLN A 181 -6.85 3.98 0.24
N ALA A 182 -7.95 3.53 0.84
CA ALA A 182 -9.27 3.82 0.32
C ALA A 182 -9.56 5.33 0.36
N ALA A 183 -9.23 6.01 1.46
CA ALA A 183 -9.33 7.46 1.56
C ALA A 183 -8.43 8.18 0.53
N ALA A 184 -7.17 7.77 0.40
CA ALA A 184 -6.23 8.37 -0.55
C ALA A 184 -6.64 8.16 -2.02
N ARG A 185 -7.25 7.03 -2.38
CA ARG A 185 -7.79 6.78 -3.73
C ARG A 185 -9.04 7.60 -4.03
N ALA A 186 -9.75 8.04 -3.00
CA ALA A 186 -10.77 9.06 -3.08
C ALA A 186 -10.19 10.48 -2.96
N THR A 187 -8.87 10.65 -3.14
CA THR A 187 -8.12 11.92 -3.19
C THR A 187 -7.99 12.70 -1.88
N ALA A 188 -8.43 12.15 -0.75
CA ALA A 188 -8.18 12.74 0.57
C ALA A 188 -6.69 12.63 0.93
N LYS A 189 -6.05 13.76 1.30
CA LYS A 189 -4.67 13.78 1.75
C LYS A 189 -4.56 13.08 3.11
N THR A 190 -4.07 11.86 3.08
CA THR A 190 -4.11 10.93 4.21
C THR A 190 -2.72 10.70 4.80
N LEU A 191 -2.66 10.63 6.13
CA LEU A 191 -1.48 10.18 6.88
C LEU A 191 -1.78 8.84 7.55
N LEU A 192 -0.90 7.85 7.39
CA LEU A 192 -0.88 6.65 8.22
C LEU A 192 0.34 6.68 9.16
N VAL A 193 0.10 6.53 10.46
CA VAL A 193 1.14 6.44 11.50
C VAL A 193 1.20 5.01 12.03
N GLN A 194 2.36 4.37 11.93
CA GLN A 194 2.61 3.01 12.38
C GLN A 194 3.77 2.97 13.39
N ASP A 195 3.51 2.36 14.54
CA ASP A 195 4.42 2.31 15.70
C ASP A 195 5.59 1.33 15.56
N ARG A 196 5.77 0.72 14.39
CA ARG A 196 6.86 -0.20 14.05
C ARG A 196 7.41 0.09 12.66
N ASP A 197 8.56 -0.48 12.36
CA ASP A 197 9.26 -0.28 11.08
C ASP A 197 8.56 -0.99 9.90
N VAL A 198 7.69 -1.96 10.19
CA VAL A 198 6.89 -2.68 9.19
C VAL A 198 5.38 -2.48 9.40
N VAL A 199 4.63 -2.59 8.30
CA VAL A 199 3.16 -2.59 8.29
C VAL A 199 2.63 -4.02 8.15
N GLY A 200 1.33 -4.22 8.34
CA GLY A 200 0.64 -5.51 8.23
C GLY A 200 0.10 -6.04 9.57
N GLY A 201 0.45 -5.40 10.69
CA GLY A 201 -0.06 -5.81 12.02
C GLY A 201 0.30 -7.26 12.34
N CYS A 202 -0.68 -8.07 12.75
CA CYS A 202 -0.47 -9.48 13.03
C CYS A 202 -0.04 -10.29 11.78
N ASN A 203 -0.31 -9.81 10.56
CA ASN A 203 0.14 -10.41 9.30
C ASN A 203 1.51 -9.88 8.81
N SER A 204 2.29 -9.26 9.69
CA SER A 204 3.69 -8.93 9.40
C SER A 204 4.62 -10.12 9.65
N SER A 205 5.84 -10.05 9.13
CA SER A 205 6.90 -11.03 9.42
C SER A 205 7.29 -11.12 10.90
N GLU A 206 6.94 -10.12 11.71
CA GLU A 206 7.20 -10.03 13.16
C GLU A 206 6.25 -10.88 14.01
N ILE A 207 5.02 -11.14 13.52
CA ILE A 207 3.96 -11.84 14.27
C ILE A 207 3.51 -13.13 13.58
N ARG A 208 3.46 -13.12 12.25
CA ARG A 208 3.21 -14.29 11.39
C ARG A 208 1.82 -14.94 11.52
N VAL A 209 0.77 -14.15 11.75
CA VAL A 209 -0.61 -14.64 11.68
C VAL A 209 -1.15 -14.50 10.25
N GLY A 210 -1.61 -15.60 9.65
CA GLY A 210 -2.21 -15.64 8.32
C GLY A 210 -3.50 -14.82 8.20
N LEU A 211 -3.88 -14.48 6.97
CA LEU A 211 -5.13 -13.78 6.65
C LEU A 211 -6.28 -14.78 6.48
N GLY A 212 -7.14 -14.91 7.49
CA GLY A 212 -8.41 -15.62 7.38
C GLY A 212 -9.53 -14.73 6.85
N GLY A 213 -10.69 -15.34 6.56
CA GLY A 213 -11.91 -14.69 6.07
C GLY A 213 -12.04 -14.68 4.55
N ASP A 214 -13.24 -14.42 4.06
CA ASP A 214 -13.52 -14.24 2.64
C ASP A 214 -13.58 -12.75 2.30
N VAL A 215 -13.28 -12.43 1.04
CA VAL A 215 -13.39 -11.06 0.47
C VAL A 215 -14.42 -11.06 -0.65
N HIS A 216 -14.89 -9.87 -1.05
CA HIS A 216 -15.82 -9.73 -2.17
C HIS A 216 -17.18 -10.43 -1.98
N VAL A 217 -17.67 -10.42 -0.74
CA VAL A 217 -18.93 -11.07 -0.37
C VAL A 217 -19.93 -10.09 0.24
N GLY A 218 -21.21 -10.46 0.19
CA GLY A 218 -22.29 -9.66 0.77
C GLY A 218 -22.75 -8.51 -0.14
N PRO A 219 -23.38 -7.46 0.43
CA PRO A 219 -24.04 -6.41 -0.34
C PRO A 219 -23.08 -5.45 -1.05
N ASN A 220 -21.82 -5.39 -0.63
CA ASN A 220 -20.79 -4.51 -1.18
C ASN A 220 -19.58 -5.33 -1.66
N PRO A 221 -19.70 -6.10 -2.76
CA PRO A 221 -18.64 -7.03 -3.21
C PRO A 221 -17.37 -6.33 -3.70
N ALA A 222 -17.40 -5.01 -3.91
CA ALA A 222 -16.20 -4.25 -4.24
C ALA A 222 -15.26 -4.07 -3.04
N LEU A 223 -15.79 -4.14 -1.80
CA LEU A 223 -14.97 -4.15 -0.59
C LEU A 223 -14.12 -5.44 -0.57
N GLY A 224 -12.81 -5.27 -0.39
CA GLY A 224 -11.81 -6.32 -0.55
C GLY A 224 -10.80 -6.04 -1.64
N ASN A 225 -11.04 -5.03 -2.50
CA ASN A 225 -10.11 -4.65 -3.57
C ASN A 225 -8.73 -4.29 -3.02
N VAL A 226 -8.68 -3.56 -1.91
CA VAL A 226 -7.41 -3.18 -1.27
C VAL A 226 -6.82 -4.36 -0.51
N VAL A 227 -7.65 -5.19 0.12
CA VAL A 227 -7.21 -6.40 0.83
C VAL A 227 -6.47 -7.34 -0.13
N ASP A 228 -7.04 -7.61 -1.30
CA ASP A 228 -6.43 -8.42 -2.37
C ASP A 228 -5.08 -7.88 -2.85
N GLU A 229 -4.92 -6.55 -2.85
CA GLU A 229 -3.71 -5.91 -3.30
C GLU A 229 -2.54 -6.16 -2.32
N ILE A 230 -2.82 -6.14 -1.02
CA ILE A 230 -1.80 -6.21 0.03
C ILE A 230 -1.69 -7.59 0.71
N ALA A 231 -2.67 -8.47 0.47
CA ALA A 231 -2.67 -9.83 0.98
C ALA A 231 -1.49 -10.63 0.42
N PRO A 232 -0.78 -11.40 1.27
CA PRO A 232 0.26 -12.29 0.77
C PRO A 232 -0.30 -13.37 -0.16
N ILE A 233 0.51 -13.82 -1.12
CA ILE A 233 0.15 -14.86 -2.10
C ILE A 233 0.04 -16.23 -1.42
N ARG A 234 0.87 -16.46 -0.41
CA ARG A 234 0.89 -17.66 0.41
C ARG A 234 0.47 -17.32 1.84
N GLY A 235 -0.14 -18.28 2.51
CA GLY A 235 -0.54 -18.12 3.90
C GLY A 235 -1.85 -18.82 4.18
N GLY A 236 -1.86 -19.64 5.23
CA GLY A 236 -3.03 -20.34 5.74
C GLY A 236 -3.07 -20.31 7.27
N GLY A 237 -3.72 -21.30 7.90
CA GLY A 237 -3.83 -21.39 9.36
C GLY A 237 -2.54 -21.79 10.12
N GLY A 238 -1.36 -21.64 9.51
CA GLY A 238 -0.06 -22.04 10.05
C GLY A 238 0.93 -20.90 10.24
N VAL A 239 2.14 -21.24 10.71
CA VAL A 239 3.27 -20.31 10.87
C VAL A 239 4.22 -20.52 9.71
N ASP A 240 4.25 -19.56 8.77
CA ASP A 240 5.08 -19.62 7.57
C ASP A 240 6.42 -18.87 7.76
N ARG A 241 7.25 -18.82 6.70
CA ARG A 241 8.52 -18.08 6.74
C ARG A 241 8.25 -16.58 6.73
N ALA A 242 9.20 -15.77 7.20
CA ALA A 242 9.06 -14.31 7.21
C ALA A 242 8.70 -13.76 5.82
N GLU A 243 9.33 -14.31 4.78
CA GLU A 243 9.16 -13.90 3.40
C GLU A 243 7.73 -14.12 2.87
N ASP A 244 7.02 -15.14 3.37
CA ASP A 244 5.66 -15.50 2.94
C ASP A 244 4.61 -14.48 3.42
N TYR A 245 4.96 -13.58 4.35
CA TYR A 245 4.08 -12.48 4.79
C TYR A 245 4.22 -11.22 3.93
N GLU A 246 5.15 -11.18 2.98
CA GLU A 246 5.24 -10.15 1.93
C GLU A 246 5.20 -8.70 2.45
N ASP A 247 5.91 -8.37 3.54
CA ASP A 247 5.93 -7.02 4.12
C ASP A 247 6.30 -5.94 3.08
N ALA A 248 7.25 -6.25 2.19
CA ALA A 248 7.65 -5.37 1.10
C ALA A 248 6.50 -5.06 0.13
N ARG A 249 5.61 -6.01 -0.15
CA ARG A 249 4.43 -5.78 -1.00
C ARG A 249 3.49 -4.77 -0.36
N LYS A 250 3.24 -4.93 0.94
CA LYS A 250 2.42 -3.99 1.71
C LYS A 250 3.05 -2.59 1.69
N MET A 251 4.37 -2.48 1.92
CA MET A 251 5.09 -1.20 1.86
C MET A 251 5.04 -0.55 0.47
N ASN A 252 5.25 -1.33 -0.59
CA ASN A 252 5.25 -0.83 -1.97
C ASN A 252 3.89 -0.28 -2.39
N SER A 253 2.78 -0.78 -1.83
CA SER A 253 1.43 -0.29 -2.14
C SER A 253 1.20 1.18 -1.77
N PHE A 254 2.04 1.77 -0.90
CA PHE A 254 2.02 3.20 -0.58
C PHE A 254 2.69 4.07 -1.66
N GLN A 255 3.48 3.47 -2.54
CA GLN A 255 4.33 4.17 -3.53
C GLN A 255 3.77 4.11 -4.96
N THR A 256 2.53 3.63 -5.14
CA THR A 256 1.91 3.42 -6.45
C THR A 256 0.63 4.23 -6.63
N GLY A 257 0.32 4.57 -7.88
CA GLY A 257 -0.96 5.19 -8.26
C GLY A 257 -1.31 6.45 -7.48
N LEU A 258 -2.57 6.57 -7.07
CA LEU A 258 -3.05 7.69 -6.25
C LEU A 258 -2.48 7.66 -4.82
N ASN A 259 -2.09 6.50 -4.31
CA ASN A 259 -1.48 6.40 -2.98
C ASN A 259 -0.17 7.18 -2.94
N ALA A 260 0.67 7.08 -3.97
CA ALA A 260 1.94 7.82 -4.06
C ALA A 260 1.77 9.36 -3.97
N ARG A 261 0.59 9.87 -4.33
CA ARG A 261 0.28 11.30 -4.35
C ARG A 261 -0.42 11.77 -3.08
N PHE A 262 -1.33 10.97 -2.54
CA PHE A 262 -2.24 11.41 -1.47
C PHE A 262 -1.99 10.71 -0.13
N LEU A 263 -1.18 9.65 -0.07
CA LEU A 263 -0.93 8.91 1.15
C LEU A 263 0.50 9.08 1.64
N THR A 264 0.65 9.58 2.88
CA THR A 264 1.93 9.63 3.59
C THR A 264 1.99 8.51 4.62
N LEU A 265 3.07 7.73 4.63
CA LEU A 265 3.33 6.70 5.63
C LEU A 265 4.44 7.16 6.58
N ARG A 266 4.20 7.06 7.89
CA ARG A 266 5.18 7.23 8.97
C ARG A 266 5.32 5.92 9.73
N THR A 267 6.38 5.17 9.47
CA THR A 267 6.76 3.98 10.24
C THR A 267 7.67 4.36 11.40
N GLY A 268 7.74 3.50 12.41
CA GLY A 268 8.54 3.72 13.60
C GLY A 268 8.05 4.93 14.42
N GLU A 269 6.79 5.35 14.30
CA GLU A 269 6.22 6.46 15.05
C GLU A 269 5.02 6.00 15.86
N ARG A 270 5.08 6.17 17.19
CA ARG A 270 3.99 5.83 18.10
C ARG A 270 3.26 7.09 18.52
N VAL A 271 1.93 7.13 18.41
CA VAL A 271 1.12 8.20 19.01
C VAL A 271 1.16 8.09 20.53
N VAL A 272 1.56 9.18 21.19
CA VAL A 272 1.75 9.27 22.65
C VAL A 272 0.75 10.18 23.34
N SER A 273 0.10 11.09 22.61
CA SER A 273 -0.98 11.93 23.14
C SER A 273 -1.90 12.46 22.04
N VAL A 274 -3.09 12.89 22.45
CA VAL A 274 -4.08 13.58 21.60
C VAL A 274 -4.39 14.96 22.17
N GLU A 275 -4.78 15.87 21.29
CA GLU A 275 -5.34 17.17 21.66
C GLU A 275 -6.80 17.20 21.23
N THR A 276 -7.70 17.58 22.14
CA THR A 276 -9.15 17.66 21.88
C THR A 276 -9.67 19.08 22.07
N ASN A 277 -10.74 19.42 21.36
CA ASN A 277 -11.47 20.66 21.58
C ASN A 277 -12.55 20.49 22.67
N ALA A 278 -13.26 21.57 23.01
CA ALA A 278 -14.31 21.56 24.04
C ALA A 278 -15.50 20.64 23.71
N ALA A 279 -15.71 20.30 22.44
CA ALA A 279 -16.75 19.36 22.00
C ALA A 279 -16.28 17.90 22.02
N GLY A 280 -15.06 17.62 22.50
CA GLY A 280 -14.48 16.27 22.57
C GLY A 280 -13.92 15.75 21.25
N ALA A 281 -13.91 16.56 20.18
CA ALA A 281 -13.31 16.17 18.90
C ALA A 281 -11.78 16.30 18.94
N ILE A 282 -11.07 15.34 18.35
CA ILE A 282 -9.61 15.37 18.24
C ILE A 282 -9.22 16.46 17.24
N THR A 283 -8.16 17.22 17.53
CA THR A 283 -7.64 18.28 16.66
C THR A 283 -6.20 18.03 16.22
N ALA A 284 -5.46 17.24 17.01
CA ALA A 284 -4.13 16.80 16.68
C ALA A 284 -3.75 15.51 17.42
N VAL A 285 -2.78 14.79 16.84
CA VAL A 285 -2.06 13.70 17.51
C VAL A 285 -0.58 14.08 17.63
N VAL A 286 0.05 13.71 18.75
CA VAL A 286 1.49 13.82 18.93
C VAL A 286 2.09 12.42 18.88
N SER A 287 2.99 12.18 17.94
CA SER A 287 3.77 10.96 17.84
C SER A 287 5.17 11.13 18.44
N ARG A 288 5.81 10.00 18.74
CA ARG A 288 7.22 9.88 19.11
C ARG A 288 7.85 8.77 18.27
N HIS A 289 8.98 9.08 17.62
CA HIS A 289 9.72 8.09 16.85
C HIS A 289 10.43 7.09 17.78
N VAL A 290 10.24 5.80 17.54
CA VAL A 290 10.59 4.69 18.45
C VAL A 290 12.10 4.45 18.58
N ARG A 291 12.93 5.06 17.73
CA ARG A 291 14.41 4.94 17.78
C ARG A 291 15.12 6.25 18.09
N THR A 292 14.54 7.38 17.70
CA THR A 292 15.22 8.69 17.77
C THR A 292 14.62 9.60 18.83
N GLY A 293 13.47 9.21 19.39
CA GLY A 293 12.74 10.01 20.36
C GLY A 293 12.11 11.30 19.80
N VAL A 294 12.30 11.60 18.51
CA VAL A 294 11.74 12.81 17.86
C VAL A 294 10.23 12.82 17.99
N ARG A 295 9.68 13.97 18.40
CA ARG A 295 8.24 14.15 18.58
C ARG A 295 7.65 14.99 17.47
N MET A 296 6.59 14.50 16.85
CA MET A 296 5.90 15.16 15.75
C MET A 296 4.43 15.40 16.10
N ARG A 297 3.87 16.52 15.66
CA ARG A 297 2.47 16.87 15.86
C ARG A 297 1.74 16.99 14.52
N TYR A 298 0.68 16.22 14.36
CA TYR A 298 -0.09 16.14 13.11
C TYR A 298 -1.53 16.59 13.35
N ARG A 299 -2.08 17.42 12.46
CA ARG A 299 -3.44 17.97 12.54
C ARG A 299 -4.35 17.38 11.47
N SER A 300 -5.63 17.21 11.79
CA SER A 300 -6.69 16.79 10.88
C SER A 300 -8.05 17.12 11.51
N ASP A 301 -9.10 17.15 10.68
CA ASP A 301 -10.48 17.21 11.15
C ASP A 301 -11.09 15.81 11.31
N LEU A 302 -10.52 14.78 10.66
CA LEU A 302 -10.95 13.39 10.75
C LEU A 302 -9.81 12.47 11.16
N PHE A 303 -10.10 11.54 12.08
CA PHE A 303 -9.14 10.56 12.60
C PHE A 303 -9.71 9.15 12.53
N CYS A 304 -8.82 8.16 12.49
CA CYS A 304 -9.17 6.76 12.62
C CYS A 304 -8.25 6.06 13.60
N ASP A 305 -8.85 5.41 14.61
CA ASP A 305 -8.14 4.43 15.43
C ASP A 305 -8.09 3.11 14.66
N ALA A 306 -6.88 2.70 14.29
CA ALA A 306 -6.59 1.41 13.67
C ALA A 306 -5.54 0.61 14.46
N THR A 307 -5.35 0.95 15.74
CA THR A 307 -4.29 0.38 16.59
C THR A 307 -4.59 -1.05 17.03
N GLY A 308 -5.87 -1.41 17.06
CA GLY A 308 -6.34 -2.71 17.55
C GLY A 308 -6.50 -2.80 19.07
N ASP A 309 -5.96 -1.84 19.83
CA ASP A 309 -6.08 -1.76 21.29
C ASP A 309 -6.85 -0.51 21.76
N ALA A 310 -7.56 0.15 20.82
CA ALA A 310 -8.31 1.38 21.06
C ALA A 310 -7.46 2.51 21.66
N VAL A 311 -6.18 2.62 21.28
CA VAL A 311 -5.24 3.58 21.88
C VAL A 311 -5.73 5.01 21.72
N LEU A 312 -6.14 5.39 20.51
CA LEU A 312 -6.57 6.75 20.21
C LEU A 312 -7.91 7.04 20.87
N ALA A 313 -8.86 6.09 20.79
CA ALA A 313 -10.16 6.22 21.42
C ALA A 313 -10.05 6.36 22.95
N ARG A 314 -9.18 5.57 23.60
CA ARG A 314 -8.91 5.67 25.04
C ARG A 314 -8.24 6.99 25.41
N MET A 315 -7.26 7.45 24.62
CA MET A 315 -6.63 8.76 24.84
C MET A 315 -7.64 9.92 24.70
N ALA A 316 -8.62 9.79 23.81
CA ALA A 316 -9.71 10.74 23.63
C ALA A 316 -10.84 10.61 24.68
N GLY A 317 -10.75 9.66 25.62
CA GLY A 317 -11.74 9.46 26.67
C GLY A 317 -13.02 8.74 26.22
N CYS A 318 -13.00 8.02 25.09
CA CYS A 318 -14.16 7.24 24.63
C CYS A 318 -14.47 6.07 25.58
N ALA A 319 -15.75 5.74 25.73
CA ALA A 319 -16.16 4.54 26.45
C ALA A 319 -15.67 3.27 25.73
N THR A 320 -15.18 2.31 26.52
CA THR A 320 -14.74 1.00 26.02
C THR A 320 -15.27 -0.14 26.87
N MET A 321 -15.43 -1.30 26.26
CA MET A 321 -15.70 -2.59 26.89
C MET A 321 -14.41 -3.41 26.92
N TYR A 322 -14.24 -4.24 27.96
CA TYR A 322 -13.09 -5.12 28.13
C TYR A 322 -13.51 -6.44 28.79
N GLY A 323 -12.97 -7.56 28.33
CA GLY A 323 -13.33 -8.89 28.82
C GLY A 323 -14.59 -9.43 28.14
N ARG A 324 -15.40 -10.19 28.88
CA ARG A 324 -16.69 -10.70 28.37
C ARG A 324 -17.83 -10.01 29.07
N GLU A 325 -18.77 -9.51 28.28
CA GLU A 325 -20.00 -8.94 28.81
C GLU A 325 -20.91 -10.03 29.42
N ALA A 326 -21.75 -9.64 30.38
CA ALA A 326 -22.73 -10.55 30.94
C ALA A 326 -23.79 -10.89 29.89
N ARG A 327 -24.32 -12.12 29.92
CA ARG A 327 -25.42 -12.57 29.05
C ARG A 327 -26.60 -11.61 29.06
N ALA A 328 -26.93 -11.04 30.21
CA ALA A 328 -28.04 -10.10 30.35
C ALA A 328 -27.79 -8.75 29.67
N THR A 329 -26.54 -8.36 29.39
CA THR A 329 -26.20 -7.08 28.77
C THR A 329 -26.74 -6.97 27.34
N PHE A 330 -26.58 -8.03 26.55
CA PHE A 330 -26.99 -8.07 25.14
C PHE A 330 -27.92 -9.24 24.79
N GLY A 331 -28.21 -10.12 25.74
CA GLY A 331 -29.03 -11.31 25.50
C GLY A 331 -28.31 -12.43 24.72
N GLU A 332 -26.97 -12.44 24.72
CA GLU A 332 -26.17 -13.38 23.92
C GLU A 332 -26.02 -14.74 24.63
N ILE A 333 -26.55 -15.82 24.05
CA ILE A 333 -26.53 -17.15 24.68
C ILE A 333 -25.11 -17.66 24.93
N SER A 334 -24.14 -17.28 24.09
CA SER A 334 -22.74 -17.70 24.22
C SER A 334 -21.93 -16.84 25.20
N ALA A 335 -22.50 -15.75 25.74
CA ALA A 335 -21.87 -14.94 26.77
C ALA A 335 -21.99 -15.59 28.18
N PRO A 336 -21.04 -15.31 29.10
CA PRO A 336 -21.09 -15.80 30.47
C PRO A 336 -22.27 -15.21 31.25
N VAL A 337 -22.71 -15.88 32.32
CA VAL A 337 -23.85 -15.39 33.13
C VAL A 337 -23.56 -14.03 33.76
N ALA A 338 -22.34 -13.85 34.28
CA ALA A 338 -21.84 -12.59 34.80
C ALA A 338 -20.64 -12.14 33.95
N ALA A 339 -20.45 -10.83 33.85
CA ALA A 339 -19.31 -10.27 33.16
C ALA A 339 -18.00 -10.65 33.87
N ASP A 340 -16.94 -10.86 33.10
CA ASP A 340 -15.62 -11.14 33.63
C ASP A 340 -14.52 -10.54 32.73
N ARG A 341 -13.27 -10.63 33.19
CA ARG A 341 -12.12 -10.07 32.48
C ARG A 341 -11.50 -11.03 31.46
N GLN A 342 -12.15 -12.14 31.13
CA GLN A 342 -11.58 -13.10 30.19
C GLN A 342 -11.55 -12.52 28.78
N VAL A 343 -10.43 -12.68 28.07
CA VAL A 343 -10.25 -12.30 26.67
C VAL A 343 -9.64 -13.45 25.87
N MET A 344 -9.77 -13.42 24.55
CA MET A 344 -8.98 -14.24 23.65
C MET A 344 -7.50 -13.83 23.74
N GLY A 345 -6.63 -14.81 23.91
CA GLY A 345 -5.26 -14.59 24.37
C GLY A 345 -4.32 -13.90 23.37
N HIS A 346 -3.08 -13.76 23.81
CA HIS A 346 -1.95 -13.26 23.02
C HIS A 346 -1.15 -14.45 22.51
N SER A 347 -1.21 -14.72 21.21
CA SER A 347 -0.52 -15.87 20.62
C SER A 347 0.97 -15.58 20.43
N LEU A 348 1.84 -16.48 20.89
CA LEU A 348 3.28 -16.45 20.62
C LEU A 348 3.68 -17.59 19.69
N GLN A 349 3.85 -17.24 18.43
CA GLN A 349 4.27 -18.19 17.41
C GLN A 349 5.78 -18.43 17.44
N TRP A 350 6.19 -19.62 17.02
CA TRP A 350 7.59 -20.00 16.94
C TRP A 350 7.80 -21.11 15.90
N THR A 351 9.03 -21.26 15.44
CA THR A 351 9.44 -22.29 14.47
C THR A 351 10.75 -22.92 14.90
N THR A 352 10.99 -24.17 14.46
CA THR A 352 12.28 -24.84 14.65
C THR A 352 12.85 -25.30 13.31
N VAL A 353 14.17 -25.45 13.29
CA VAL A 353 14.91 -26.07 12.18
C VAL A 353 15.66 -27.29 12.68
N ALA A 354 15.74 -28.33 11.85
CA ALA A 354 16.56 -29.51 12.09
C ALA A 354 17.96 -29.30 11.46
N GLY A 355 19.02 -29.56 12.24
CA GLY A 355 20.40 -29.53 11.80
C GLY A 355 20.97 -30.93 11.53
N ALA A 356 22.18 -30.96 10.95
CA ALA A 356 22.91 -32.20 10.71
C ALA A 356 23.42 -32.84 12.02
N GLN A 357 23.75 -32.02 13.01
CA GLN A 357 24.32 -32.44 14.30
C GLN A 357 23.35 -32.14 15.46
N PRO A 358 23.46 -32.87 16.58
CA PRO A 358 22.78 -32.50 17.81
C PRO A 358 23.10 -31.06 18.23
N CYS A 359 22.08 -30.31 18.65
CA CYS A 359 22.23 -28.94 19.14
C CYS A 359 21.64 -28.87 20.56
N PRO A 360 22.45 -28.62 21.61
CA PRO A 360 21.94 -28.54 22.97
C PRO A 360 21.07 -27.29 23.17
N PHE A 361 20.25 -27.30 24.23
CA PHE A 361 19.55 -26.13 24.72
C PHE A 361 19.98 -25.90 26.18
N PRO A 362 20.21 -24.66 26.63
CA PRO A 362 20.66 -24.40 28.00
C PRO A 362 19.78 -25.09 29.06
N ASP A 363 20.41 -25.54 30.14
CA ASP A 363 19.68 -25.95 31.33
C ASP A 363 19.12 -24.71 32.03
N ILE A 364 17.79 -24.66 32.13
CA ILE A 364 17.05 -23.54 32.70
C ILE A 364 16.18 -24.01 33.87
N SER A 365 16.45 -25.20 34.42
CA SER A 365 15.70 -25.79 35.53
C SER A 365 15.54 -24.86 36.74
N ALA A 366 16.49 -23.95 36.95
CA ALA A 366 16.46 -22.94 38.01
C ALA A 366 15.32 -21.89 37.88
N TRP A 367 14.71 -21.76 36.70
CA TRP A 367 13.63 -20.79 36.47
C TRP A 367 12.53 -21.26 35.52
N ALA A 368 12.59 -22.49 35.01
CA ALA A 368 11.55 -23.09 34.18
C ALA A 368 10.26 -23.33 34.97
N LEU A 369 9.12 -23.26 34.26
CA LEU A 369 7.86 -23.81 34.76
C LEU A 369 8.00 -25.34 34.96
N PRO A 370 7.26 -25.93 35.91
CA PRO A 370 7.32 -27.37 36.19
C PRO A 370 6.60 -28.18 35.11
N ILE A 371 7.17 -28.24 33.91
CA ILE A 371 6.68 -29.05 32.79
C ILE A 371 7.14 -30.50 32.98
N ASP A 372 6.22 -31.44 32.81
CA ASP A 372 6.42 -32.88 32.91
C ASP A 372 5.81 -33.63 31.72
N GLU A 373 5.83 -34.97 31.73
CA GLU A 373 5.32 -35.78 30.61
C GLU A 373 3.83 -35.55 30.35
N ALA A 374 3.03 -35.24 31.38
CA ALA A 374 1.59 -35.05 31.25
C ALA A 374 1.24 -33.66 30.69
N SER A 375 2.06 -32.65 30.97
CA SER A 375 1.83 -31.25 30.57
C SER A 375 2.63 -30.83 29.32
N ALA A 376 3.67 -31.58 28.96
CA ALA A 376 4.52 -31.29 27.81
C ALA A 376 3.77 -31.32 26.48
N THR A 377 4.17 -30.43 25.58
CA THR A 377 3.70 -30.38 24.20
C THR A 377 4.81 -30.81 23.26
N TYR A 378 4.67 -32.00 22.68
CA TYR A 378 5.60 -32.58 21.71
C TYR A 378 5.40 -31.99 20.30
N SER A 379 5.65 -30.68 20.15
CA SER A 379 5.57 -29.99 18.86
C SER A 379 6.94 -29.52 18.37
N THR A 380 7.06 -29.34 17.06
CA THR A 380 8.24 -28.74 16.42
C THR A 380 7.96 -27.34 15.85
N VAL A 381 6.73 -26.85 16.01
CA VAL A 381 6.27 -25.54 15.58
C VAL A 381 5.22 -25.01 16.57
N GLY A 382 5.20 -23.70 16.77
CA GLY A 382 4.15 -23.02 17.51
C GLY A 382 2.87 -22.94 16.69
N GLY A 383 1.75 -22.70 17.36
CA GLY A 383 0.45 -22.57 16.69
C GLY A 383 -0.43 -21.59 17.43
N TRP A 384 -1.64 -21.41 16.89
CA TRP A 384 -2.64 -20.53 17.48
C TRP A 384 -2.92 -20.86 18.96
N ALA A 385 -2.91 -22.14 19.33
CA ALA A 385 -3.26 -22.57 20.68
C ALA A 385 -2.24 -22.17 21.76
N GLN A 386 -1.05 -21.67 21.39
CA GLN A 386 -0.04 -21.19 22.34
C GLN A 386 -0.33 -19.71 22.67
N GLU A 387 -1.23 -19.51 23.63
CA GLU A 387 -1.82 -18.23 23.97
C GLU A 387 -1.77 -17.96 25.47
N ALA A 388 -1.32 -16.78 25.85
CA ALA A 388 -1.24 -16.33 27.25
C ALA A 388 -2.07 -15.06 27.49
N GLY A 389 -2.26 -14.70 28.76
CA GLY A 389 -2.82 -13.41 29.17
C GLY A 389 -4.35 -13.32 29.11
N GLN A 390 -5.07 -14.44 29.05
CA GLN A 390 -6.53 -14.48 28.91
C GLN A 390 -7.27 -13.76 30.05
N TYR A 391 -6.63 -13.45 31.18
CA TYR A 391 -7.22 -12.72 32.30
C TYR A 391 -6.52 -11.37 32.61
N ARG A 392 -5.53 -11.00 31.80
CA ARG A 392 -4.73 -9.78 31.97
C ARG A 392 -5.21 -8.68 31.04
N ASP A 393 -4.76 -7.45 31.29
CA ASP A 393 -4.99 -6.32 30.41
C ASP A 393 -4.05 -6.35 29.20
N MET A 394 -4.57 -6.68 28.02
CA MET A 394 -3.82 -6.77 26.78
C MET A 394 -3.24 -5.42 26.36
N GLY A 395 -3.79 -4.29 26.81
CA GLY A 395 -3.24 -2.97 26.51
C GLY A 395 -2.03 -2.65 27.38
N THR A 396 -2.18 -2.74 28.69
CA THR A 396 -1.19 -2.22 29.66
C THR A 396 -0.24 -3.27 30.21
N GLU A 397 -0.58 -4.57 30.14
CA GLU A 397 0.25 -5.68 30.64
C GLU A 397 0.96 -6.47 29.52
N THR A 398 1.06 -5.89 28.32
CA THR A 398 1.64 -6.54 27.12
C THR A 398 2.99 -7.22 27.40
N GLU A 399 3.90 -6.54 28.13
CA GLU A 399 5.22 -7.09 28.46
C GLU A 399 5.11 -8.38 29.28
N ALA A 400 4.30 -8.37 30.35
CA ALA A 400 4.14 -9.52 31.24
C ALA A 400 3.44 -10.69 30.53
N ILE A 401 2.42 -10.41 29.71
CA ILE A 401 1.70 -11.42 28.93
C ILE A 401 2.66 -12.12 27.95
N ARG A 402 3.44 -11.36 27.19
CA ARG A 402 4.45 -11.90 26.27
C ARG A 402 5.48 -12.72 27.03
N ASP A 403 6.01 -12.16 28.11
CA ASP A 403 7.07 -12.77 28.90
C ASP A 403 6.64 -14.12 29.50
N TYR A 404 5.40 -14.23 29.97
CA TYR A 404 4.87 -15.51 30.45
C TYR A 404 4.79 -16.55 29.34
N GLY A 405 4.34 -16.17 28.14
CA GLY A 405 4.29 -17.10 27.02
C GLY A 405 5.69 -17.52 26.54
N LEU A 406 6.69 -16.62 26.58
CA LEU A 406 8.10 -16.95 26.33
C LEU A 406 8.64 -17.93 27.38
N LEU A 407 8.35 -17.68 28.66
CA LEU A 407 8.71 -18.59 29.76
C LEU A 407 8.12 -19.99 29.53
N ALA A 408 6.84 -20.08 29.14
CA ALA A 408 6.20 -21.36 28.84
C ALA A 408 6.84 -22.08 27.64
N ILE A 409 7.15 -21.36 26.56
CA ILE A 409 7.83 -21.91 25.38
C ILE A 409 9.22 -22.44 25.75
N PHE A 410 10.02 -21.66 26.48
CA PHE A 410 11.36 -22.09 26.91
C PHE A 410 11.31 -23.26 27.88
N SER A 411 10.35 -23.27 28.81
CA SER A 411 10.19 -24.35 29.79
C SER A 411 9.80 -25.67 29.11
N ASN A 412 8.86 -25.62 28.15
CA ASN A 412 8.51 -26.80 27.36
C ASN A 412 9.71 -27.28 26.53
N TRP A 413 10.45 -26.36 25.91
CA TRP A 413 11.63 -26.75 25.12
C TRP A 413 12.76 -27.31 25.97
N HIS A 414 12.99 -26.76 27.16
CA HIS A 414 13.90 -27.31 28.16
C HIS A 414 13.52 -28.75 28.52
N TYR A 415 12.25 -29.00 28.82
CA TYR A 415 11.75 -30.35 29.09
C TYR A 415 12.05 -31.28 27.90
N LEU A 416 11.67 -30.90 26.68
CA LEU A 416 11.90 -31.71 25.47
C LEU A 416 13.38 -32.01 25.20
N LYS A 417 14.29 -31.06 25.50
CA LYS A 417 15.72 -31.18 25.16
C LYS A 417 16.55 -31.84 26.25
N ASN A 418 16.23 -31.60 27.51
CA ASN A 418 17.10 -31.93 28.63
C ASN A 418 16.53 -33.04 29.53
N VAL A 419 15.19 -33.10 29.70
CA VAL A 419 14.54 -33.95 30.70
C VAL A 419 13.81 -35.15 30.06
N SER A 420 13.04 -34.92 29.00
CA SER A 420 12.12 -35.90 28.42
C SER A 420 12.80 -37.22 28.05
N PRO A 421 12.14 -38.37 28.27
CA PRO A 421 12.61 -39.65 27.75
C PRO A 421 12.70 -39.67 26.21
N ARG A 422 11.97 -38.77 25.53
CA ARG A 422 11.92 -38.63 24.06
C ARG A 422 12.89 -37.57 23.52
N LYS A 423 13.83 -37.06 24.33
CA LYS A 423 14.77 -35.99 23.92
C LYS A 423 15.59 -36.30 22.66
N GLY A 424 15.78 -37.59 22.34
CA GLY A 424 16.42 -38.03 21.10
C GLY A 424 15.71 -37.52 19.83
N GLU A 425 14.38 -37.41 19.84
CA GLU A 425 13.58 -36.92 18.70
C GLU A 425 13.85 -35.43 18.41
N PHE A 426 14.20 -34.66 19.44
CA PHE A 426 14.45 -33.23 19.37
C PHE A 426 15.94 -32.89 19.37
N ALA A 427 16.84 -33.86 19.50
CA ALA A 427 18.28 -33.65 19.70
C ALA A 427 18.91 -32.75 18.63
N ARG A 428 18.47 -32.88 17.36
CA ARG A 428 18.98 -32.10 16.22
C ARG A 428 18.17 -30.85 15.90
N ARG A 429 17.16 -30.51 16.69
CA ARG A 429 16.31 -29.32 16.46
C ARG A 429 16.66 -28.18 17.40
N ARG A 430 16.58 -26.96 16.86
CA ARG A 430 16.70 -25.69 17.61
C ARG A 430 15.64 -24.70 17.13
N PHE A 431 15.32 -23.72 17.96
CA PHE A 431 14.50 -22.58 17.52
C PHE A 431 15.17 -21.88 16.34
N SER A 432 14.38 -21.58 15.31
CA SER A 432 14.77 -20.68 14.23
C SER A 432 14.21 -19.28 14.42
N TRP A 433 13.07 -19.16 15.10
CA TRP A 433 12.39 -17.90 15.34
C TRP A 433 11.29 -18.09 16.40
N ILE A 434 11.10 -17.09 17.26
CA ILE A 434 9.94 -16.90 18.12
C ILE A 434 9.46 -15.47 17.88
N SER A 435 8.15 -15.21 17.91
CA SER A 435 7.65 -13.85 17.75
C SER A 435 8.12 -12.97 18.93
N PRO A 436 8.80 -11.84 18.67
CA PRO A 436 9.27 -10.95 19.74
C PRO A 436 8.16 -10.12 20.37
N ILE A 437 7.01 -9.99 19.72
CA ILE A 437 5.90 -9.13 20.17
C ILE A 437 4.56 -9.87 20.29
N GLY A 438 4.40 -11.01 19.60
CA GLY A 438 3.20 -11.85 19.59
C GLY A 438 1.95 -11.20 18.95
N GLY A 439 0.90 -11.98 18.73
CA GLY A 439 -0.36 -11.54 18.12
C GLY A 439 -1.51 -11.49 19.12
N LYS A 440 -1.98 -10.28 19.45
CA LYS A 440 -3.19 -10.08 20.26
C LYS A 440 -4.45 -10.37 19.46
N ARG A 441 -5.36 -11.18 20.01
CA ARG A 441 -6.68 -11.45 19.40
C ARG A 441 -7.76 -10.48 19.83
N GLU A 442 -7.66 -10.03 21.06
CA GLU A 442 -8.67 -9.21 21.71
C GLU A 442 -8.00 -8.18 22.63
N GLY A 443 -8.72 -7.09 22.87
CA GLY A 443 -8.34 -6.00 23.76
C GLY A 443 -9.59 -5.16 24.06
N HIS A 444 -9.40 -3.87 24.28
CA HIS A 444 -10.52 -2.94 24.43
C HIS A 444 -11.35 -2.86 23.14
N ARG A 445 -12.67 -2.74 23.30
CA ARG A 445 -13.62 -2.49 22.20
C ARG A 445 -14.34 -1.18 22.46
N VAL A 446 -14.37 -0.29 21.48
CA VAL A 446 -14.94 1.06 21.64
C VAL A 446 -16.46 1.00 21.47
N VAL A 447 -17.19 1.81 22.24
CA VAL A 447 -18.65 1.90 22.10
C VAL A 447 -19.01 2.90 20.99
N GLY A 448 -19.63 2.40 19.93
CA GLY A 448 -20.25 3.17 18.85
C GLY A 448 -21.75 3.37 19.07
N ASP A 449 -22.45 3.86 18.05
CA ASP A 449 -23.92 4.00 18.09
C ASP A 449 -24.66 2.66 17.99
N HIS A 450 -23.99 1.65 17.44
CA HIS A 450 -24.44 0.27 17.47
C HIS A 450 -23.31 -0.61 18.00
N VAL A 451 -23.63 -1.48 18.96
CA VAL A 451 -22.73 -2.58 19.36
C VAL A 451 -23.21 -3.81 18.62
N PHE A 452 -22.40 -4.33 17.71
CA PHE A 452 -22.73 -5.54 16.94
C PHE A 452 -22.48 -6.79 17.78
N THR A 453 -23.48 -7.68 17.83
CA THR A 453 -23.59 -8.79 18.78
C THR A 453 -23.79 -10.14 18.08
N GLN A 454 -23.73 -11.23 18.84
CA GLN A 454 -24.13 -12.55 18.40
C GLN A 454 -25.54 -12.56 17.82
N ASN A 455 -26.46 -11.79 18.42
CA ASN A 455 -27.84 -11.73 17.93
C ASN A 455 -27.91 -11.13 16.53
N ASP A 456 -27.05 -10.17 16.21
CA ASP A 456 -26.94 -9.63 14.85
C ASP A 456 -26.35 -10.66 13.88
N LEU A 457 -25.33 -11.42 14.30
CA LEU A 457 -24.73 -12.52 13.51
C LEU A 457 -25.74 -13.63 13.19
N GLU A 458 -26.63 -13.95 14.12
CA GLU A 458 -27.63 -15.01 13.97
C GLU A 458 -28.98 -14.49 13.45
N SER A 459 -29.11 -13.17 13.24
CA SER A 459 -30.35 -12.55 12.77
C SER A 459 -30.58 -12.82 11.28
N PRO A 460 -31.81 -13.18 10.87
CA PRO A 460 -32.18 -13.23 9.46
C PRO A 460 -32.51 -11.84 8.89
N GLU A 461 -32.64 -10.81 9.73
CA GLU A 461 -33.12 -9.49 9.34
C GLU A 461 -32.07 -8.71 8.53
N PRO A 462 -32.49 -7.94 7.51
CA PRO A 462 -31.58 -7.07 6.78
C PRO A 462 -30.95 -5.99 7.68
N VAL A 463 -29.66 -5.75 7.48
CA VAL A 463 -28.94 -4.65 8.14
C VAL A 463 -29.24 -3.33 7.40
N PRO A 464 -29.66 -2.25 8.09
CA PRO A 464 -30.02 -0.98 7.44
C PRO A 464 -28.85 -0.25 6.75
N ASP A 465 -27.66 -0.35 7.34
CA ASP A 465 -26.43 0.33 6.92
C ASP A 465 -25.28 -0.66 6.69
N PRO A 466 -25.44 -1.62 5.77
CA PRO A 466 -24.55 -2.77 5.65
C PRO A 466 -23.20 -2.37 5.02
N THR A 467 -22.09 -2.75 5.67
CA THR A 467 -20.73 -2.51 5.14
C THR A 467 -20.10 -3.81 4.60
N ALA A 468 -18.93 -4.21 5.14
CA ALA A 468 -18.31 -5.50 4.87
C ALA A 468 -18.88 -6.59 5.78
N CYS A 469 -18.79 -7.84 5.35
CA CYS A 469 -19.37 -8.96 6.08
C CYS A 469 -18.38 -9.69 6.97
N ALA A 470 -18.87 -10.13 8.13
CA ALA A 470 -18.30 -11.25 8.87
C ALA A 470 -18.57 -12.55 8.11
N THR A 471 -17.53 -13.36 7.91
CA THR A 471 -17.57 -14.59 7.10
C THR A 471 -17.02 -15.80 7.84
N TRP A 472 -16.62 -15.62 9.10
CA TRP A 472 -16.01 -16.65 9.92
C TRP A 472 -16.97 -17.06 11.01
N ASP A 473 -16.93 -18.33 11.44
CA ASP A 473 -17.70 -18.77 12.61
C ASP A 473 -17.33 -17.94 13.85
N ILE A 474 -18.17 -17.99 14.88
CA ILE A 474 -17.82 -17.45 16.20
C ILE A 474 -16.71 -18.35 16.77
N ASP A 475 -15.45 -17.91 16.61
CA ASP A 475 -14.19 -18.59 17.00
C ASP A 475 -13.68 -18.06 18.36
N GLN A 476 -14.36 -18.49 19.43
CA GLN A 476 -14.04 -18.06 20.80
C GLN A 476 -12.94 -18.94 21.40
N HIS A 477 -11.91 -18.29 21.93
CA HIS A 477 -10.80 -18.97 22.59
C HIS A 477 -10.98 -18.96 24.11
N PHE A 478 -10.75 -20.11 24.72
CA PHE A 478 -10.79 -20.31 26.17
C PHE A 478 -9.46 -20.90 26.65
N PRO A 479 -9.05 -20.64 27.90
CA PRO A 479 -8.00 -21.41 28.54
C PRO A 479 -8.25 -22.92 28.39
N ASP A 480 -7.24 -23.65 27.95
CA ASP A 480 -7.32 -25.11 27.92
C ASP A 480 -7.53 -25.62 29.36
N PRO A 481 -8.57 -26.42 29.65
CA PRO A 481 -8.90 -26.81 31.02
C PRO A 481 -7.78 -27.56 31.74
N ALA A 482 -7.03 -28.42 31.04
CA ALA A 482 -5.93 -29.17 31.64
C ALA A 482 -4.75 -28.24 31.95
N ASN A 483 -4.45 -27.31 31.04
CA ASN A 483 -3.41 -26.30 31.26
C ASN A 483 -3.78 -25.34 32.40
N ALA A 484 -5.02 -24.86 32.46
CA ALA A 484 -5.51 -23.98 33.51
C ALA A 484 -5.53 -24.66 34.89
N ALA A 485 -5.71 -25.99 34.95
CA ALA A 485 -5.63 -26.75 36.20
C ALA A 485 -4.17 -27.00 36.64
N ALA A 486 -3.23 -27.11 35.69
CA ALA A 486 -1.83 -27.45 35.97
C ALA A 486 -0.96 -26.23 36.30
N PHE A 487 -1.32 -25.04 35.82
CA PHE A 487 -0.48 -23.85 35.93
C PHE A 487 -1.24 -22.67 36.53
N ARG A 488 -0.50 -21.80 37.24
CA ARG A 488 -1.04 -20.57 37.85
C ARG A 488 -1.73 -19.67 36.83
N GLU A 489 -1.18 -19.61 35.61
CA GLU A 489 -1.73 -18.86 34.49
C GLU A 489 -1.79 -19.78 33.27
N PRO A 490 -2.88 -19.76 32.48
CA PRO A 490 -2.93 -20.53 31.26
C PRO A 490 -2.01 -19.91 30.20
N PHE A 491 -1.29 -20.77 29.49
CA PHE A 491 -0.49 -20.43 28.31
C PHE A 491 -0.89 -21.27 27.09
N ARG A 492 -1.98 -22.04 27.23
CA ARG A 492 -2.61 -22.78 26.13
C ARG A 492 -4.10 -22.46 26.07
N SER A 493 -4.64 -22.46 24.86
CA SER A 493 -6.05 -22.26 24.60
C SER A 493 -6.68 -23.39 23.80
N CYS A 494 -7.97 -23.59 24.01
CA CYS A 494 -8.86 -24.34 23.14
C CYS A 494 -9.83 -23.35 22.45
N ALA A 495 -10.39 -23.75 21.32
CA ALA A 495 -11.33 -22.93 20.55
C ALA A 495 -12.70 -23.59 20.50
N TYR A 496 -13.75 -22.78 20.65
CA TYR A 496 -15.13 -23.14 20.39
C TYR A 496 -15.58 -22.41 19.12
N HIS A 497 -16.02 -23.19 18.13
CA HIS A 497 -16.58 -22.67 16.88
C HIS A 497 -18.09 -22.83 16.88
N ARG A 498 -18.81 -21.73 16.64
CA ARG A 498 -20.25 -21.73 16.39
C ARG A 498 -20.53 -21.07 15.05
N GLY A 499 -20.95 -21.89 14.09
CA GLY A 499 -21.45 -21.41 12.82
C GLY A 499 -22.86 -20.82 12.97
N PHE A 500 -23.11 -19.74 12.23
CA PHE A 500 -24.41 -19.04 12.18
C PHE A 500 -25.04 -19.12 10.77
N GLY A 501 -24.61 -20.09 9.96
CA GLY A 501 -25.14 -20.36 8.62
C GLY A 501 -24.09 -20.22 7.51
N THR A 502 -24.52 -20.32 6.25
CA THR A 502 -23.65 -20.21 5.06
C THR A 502 -23.58 -18.80 4.47
N LYS A 503 -24.26 -17.81 5.08
CA LYS A 503 -24.38 -16.46 4.54
C LYS A 503 -23.44 -15.49 5.28
N PRO A 504 -22.63 -14.72 4.56
CA PRO A 504 -21.89 -13.58 5.11
C PRO A 504 -22.83 -12.57 5.76
N VAL A 505 -22.52 -12.10 6.98
CA VAL A 505 -23.37 -11.14 7.73
C VAL A 505 -22.73 -9.76 7.73
N PRO A 506 -23.37 -8.71 7.17
CA PRO A 506 -22.82 -7.37 7.12
C PRO A 506 -22.64 -6.76 8.52
N VAL A 507 -21.50 -6.12 8.77
CA VAL A 507 -21.32 -5.28 9.95
C VAL A 507 -21.94 -3.90 9.67
N PRO A 508 -22.79 -3.36 10.55
CA PRO A 508 -23.35 -2.01 10.40
C PRO A 508 -22.29 -0.92 10.38
N TYR A 509 -22.49 0.13 9.57
CA TYR A 509 -21.62 1.30 9.54
C TYR A 509 -21.53 2.01 10.89
N ARG A 510 -22.62 2.03 11.66
CA ARG A 510 -22.66 2.57 13.04
C ARG A 510 -21.71 1.91 14.03
N CYS A 511 -21.08 0.79 13.66
CA CYS A 511 -20.03 0.14 14.45
C CYS A 511 -18.63 0.69 14.20
N LEU A 512 -18.45 1.50 13.15
CA LEU A 512 -17.17 1.94 12.60
C LEU A 512 -16.77 3.37 13.01
N TYR A 513 -17.45 3.96 13.99
CA TYR A 513 -17.08 5.24 14.59
C TYR A 513 -17.39 5.27 16.09
N ALA A 514 -16.66 6.09 16.83
CA ALA A 514 -16.84 6.24 18.27
C ALA A 514 -18.09 7.09 18.57
N ARG A 515 -18.90 6.66 19.53
CA ARG A 515 -20.07 7.43 19.96
C ARG A 515 -19.66 8.76 20.61
N ASP A 516 -18.59 8.72 21.40
CA ASP A 516 -18.19 9.79 22.33
C ASP A 516 -17.18 10.78 21.74
N CYS A 517 -16.62 10.50 20.56
CA CYS A 517 -15.66 11.37 19.87
C CYS A 517 -16.16 11.65 18.44
N PRO A 518 -16.69 12.87 18.17
CA PRO A 518 -17.44 13.16 16.95
C PRO A 518 -16.70 12.93 15.64
N ASN A 519 -15.37 12.93 15.63
CA ASN A 519 -14.56 12.83 14.42
C ASN A 519 -13.63 11.62 14.39
N LEU A 520 -13.95 10.58 15.17
CA LEU A 520 -13.13 9.38 15.28
C LEU A 520 -13.81 8.17 14.65
N PHE A 521 -13.27 7.73 13.52
CA PHE A 521 -13.51 6.42 12.94
C PHE A 521 -12.78 5.32 13.69
N LEU A 522 -13.28 4.09 13.56
CA LEU A 522 -12.75 2.88 14.16
C LEU A 522 -12.51 1.83 13.06
N ALA A 523 -11.27 1.39 12.90
CA ALA A 523 -10.89 0.38 11.90
C ALA A 523 -9.95 -0.68 12.50
N GLY A 524 -10.49 -1.79 12.99
CA GLY A 524 -9.71 -2.92 13.48
C GLY A 524 -10.50 -3.77 14.45
N ARG A 525 -9.82 -4.64 15.20
CA ARG A 525 -10.48 -5.53 16.17
C ARG A 525 -11.19 -4.82 17.34
N HIS A 526 -11.01 -3.51 17.49
CA HIS A 526 -11.55 -2.71 18.60
C HIS A 526 -12.80 -1.89 18.20
N ILE A 527 -13.38 -2.14 17.02
CA ILE A 527 -14.66 -1.56 16.61
C ILE A 527 -15.79 -1.93 17.58
N SER A 528 -16.96 -1.32 17.42
CA SER A 528 -18.09 -1.50 18.33
C SER A 528 -18.80 -2.84 18.15
N VAL A 529 -18.29 -3.84 18.86
CA VAL A 529 -18.78 -5.23 18.88
C VAL A 529 -18.79 -5.77 20.32
N SER A 530 -19.62 -6.78 20.60
CA SER A 530 -19.53 -7.56 21.85
C SER A 530 -18.31 -8.51 21.81
N HIS A 531 -17.93 -9.08 22.95
CA HIS A 531 -16.91 -10.15 23.01
C HIS A 531 -17.24 -11.32 22.05
N VAL A 532 -18.50 -11.75 22.05
CA VAL A 532 -18.92 -12.92 21.28
C VAL A 532 -18.88 -12.63 19.78
N ALA A 533 -19.39 -11.47 19.34
CA ALA A 533 -19.36 -11.09 17.94
C ALA A 533 -17.94 -10.80 17.43
N LEU A 534 -17.08 -10.24 18.29
CA LEU A 534 -15.66 -10.02 17.98
C LEU A 534 -15.00 -11.29 17.47
N ALA A 535 -15.33 -12.45 18.06
CA ALA A 535 -14.75 -13.74 17.70
C ALA A 535 -14.93 -14.12 16.21
N SER A 536 -15.95 -13.56 15.54
CA SER A 536 -16.15 -13.68 14.10
C SER A 536 -15.55 -12.49 13.33
N VAL A 537 -15.78 -11.26 13.82
CA VAL A 537 -15.43 -10.03 13.10
C VAL A 537 -13.92 -9.74 13.06
N ARG A 538 -13.15 -10.15 14.09
CA ARG A 538 -11.71 -9.84 14.23
C ARG A 538 -10.80 -10.44 13.15
N VAL A 539 -11.36 -11.27 12.28
CA VAL A 539 -10.62 -11.96 11.24
C VAL A 539 -10.06 -10.96 10.22
N GLN A 540 -8.78 -11.08 9.88
CA GLN A 540 -8.00 -9.98 9.31
C GLN A 540 -8.51 -9.49 7.94
N ARG A 541 -9.07 -10.35 7.08
CA ARG A 541 -9.68 -9.90 5.81
C ARG A 541 -10.98 -9.13 6.04
N THR A 542 -11.83 -9.58 6.96
CA THR A 542 -13.01 -8.83 7.42
C THR A 542 -12.61 -7.45 7.90
N LEU A 543 -11.63 -7.36 8.81
CA LEU A 543 -11.12 -6.09 9.31
C LEU A 543 -10.51 -5.21 8.19
N GLY A 544 -9.84 -5.82 7.21
CA GLY A 544 -9.35 -5.13 6.02
C GLY A 544 -10.46 -4.46 5.22
N MET A 545 -11.54 -5.20 4.93
CA MET A 545 -12.69 -4.67 4.21
C MET A 545 -13.46 -3.60 5.02
N LEU A 546 -13.57 -3.77 6.34
CA LEU A 546 -14.12 -2.72 7.22
C LEU A 546 -13.24 -1.47 7.23
N GLY A 547 -11.92 -1.65 7.19
CA GLY A 547 -10.98 -0.54 6.98
C GLY A 547 -11.23 0.16 5.64
N GLU A 548 -11.38 -0.58 4.54
CA GLU A 548 -11.72 -0.02 3.23
C GLU A 548 -13.03 0.78 3.27
N ALA A 549 -14.06 0.27 3.96
CA ALA A 549 -15.32 0.98 4.19
C ALA A 549 -15.13 2.28 4.99
N VAL A 550 -14.30 2.27 6.04
CA VAL A 550 -13.93 3.47 6.80
C VAL A 550 -13.21 4.49 5.93
N GLY A 551 -12.29 4.07 5.07
CA GLY A 551 -11.58 5.00 4.18
C GLY A 551 -12.49 5.67 3.16
N ILE A 552 -13.44 4.92 2.59
CA ILE A 552 -14.50 5.47 1.72
C ILE A 552 -15.35 6.48 2.49
N ALA A 553 -15.76 6.13 3.71
CA ALA A 553 -16.54 7.02 4.56
C ALA A 553 -15.76 8.28 4.94
N ALA A 554 -14.49 8.17 5.31
CA ALA A 554 -13.66 9.31 5.69
C ALA A 554 -13.49 10.31 4.54
N ALA A 555 -13.30 9.83 3.30
CA ALA A 555 -13.24 10.70 2.14
C ALA A 555 -14.58 11.42 1.90
N LEU A 556 -15.70 10.72 2.02
CA LEU A 556 -17.02 11.32 1.86
C LEU A 556 -17.35 12.34 2.98
N ALA A 557 -16.97 12.04 4.22
CA ALA A 557 -17.09 12.96 5.35
C ALA A 557 -16.28 14.24 5.12
N TRP A 558 -15.07 14.12 4.58
CA TRP A 558 -14.25 15.25 4.21
C TRP A 558 -14.86 16.07 3.05
N GLU A 559 -15.37 15.41 2.01
CA GLU A 559 -16.05 16.05 0.87
C GLU A 559 -17.24 16.92 1.32
N HIS A 560 -18.02 16.42 2.28
CA HIS A 560 -19.21 17.11 2.81
C HIS A 560 -18.95 17.97 4.05
N GLY A 561 -17.73 17.94 4.60
CA GLY A 561 -17.39 18.65 5.83
C GLY A 561 -18.21 18.21 7.05
N CYS A 562 -18.49 16.90 7.16
CA CYS A 562 -19.35 16.34 8.21
C CYS A 562 -18.65 15.26 9.05
N THR A 563 -19.29 14.86 10.13
CA THR A 563 -18.83 13.80 11.03
C THR A 563 -19.19 12.41 10.51
N PRO A 564 -18.54 11.33 11.01
CA PRO A 564 -18.95 9.95 10.72
C PRO A 564 -20.41 9.68 11.06
N ARG A 565 -20.94 10.29 12.12
CA ARG A 565 -22.35 10.15 12.51
C ARG A 565 -23.28 10.84 11.51
N GLU A 566 -22.95 12.04 11.06
CA GLU A 566 -23.75 12.79 10.07
C GLU A 566 -23.76 12.10 8.71
N LEU A 567 -22.71 11.34 8.34
CA LEU A 567 -22.78 10.47 7.16
C LEU A 567 -23.90 9.43 7.26
N TYR A 568 -24.11 8.84 8.44
CA TYR A 568 -25.19 7.88 8.64
C TYR A 568 -26.57 8.54 8.58
N THR A 569 -26.73 9.76 9.11
CA THR A 569 -28.04 10.41 9.16
C THR A 569 -28.41 11.11 7.86
N ASP A 570 -27.43 11.69 7.16
CA ASP A 570 -27.68 12.67 6.11
C ASP A 570 -27.20 12.18 4.72
N TYR A 571 -26.23 11.25 4.67
CA TYR A 571 -25.55 10.83 3.43
C TYR A 571 -25.47 9.31 3.24
N LEU A 572 -26.31 8.53 3.92
CA LEU A 572 -26.22 7.06 3.94
C LEU A 572 -26.34 6.44 2.54
N ASP A 573 -27.27 6.92 1.72
CA ASP A 573 -27.48 6.39 0.37
C ASP A 573 -26.26 6.60 -0.54
N GLU A 574 -25.63 7.76 -0.44
CA GLU A 574 -24.39 8.06 -1.17
C GLU A 574 -23.24 7.20 -0.66
N LEU A 575 -23.10 7.06 0.66
CA LEU A 575 -22.09 6.20 1.28
C LEU A 575 -22.24 4.74 0.82
N MET A 576 -23.46 4.20 0.85
CA MET A 576 -23.75 2.85 0.35
C MET A 576 -23.48 2.73 -1.15
N GLY A 577 -23.77 3.78 -1.93
CA GLY A 577 -23.41 3.86 -3.35
C GLY A 577 -21.91 3.78 -3.59
N ARG A 578 -21.12 4.54 -2.83
CA ARG A 578 -19.65 4.54 -2.87
C ARG A 578 -19.07 3.19 -2.45
N MET A 579 -19.61 2.55 -1.40
CA MET A 579 -19.17 1.21 -0.97
C MET A 579 -19.44 0.13 -2.01
N ARG A 580 -20.60 0.18 -2.69
CA ARG A 580 -20.91 -0.74 -3.81
C ARG A 580 -19.98 -0.56 -4.99
N ALA A 581 -19.63 0.69 -5.31
CA ALA A 581 -18.65 0.99 -6.35
C ALA A 581 -17.23 0.55 -5.94
N GLY A 582 -16.91 0.67 -4.65
CA GLY A 582 -15.59 0.43 -4.08
C GLY A 582 -14.55 1.43 -4.55
N VAL A 583 -13.30 1.23 -4.11
CA VAL A 583 -12.17 2.00 -4.63
C VAL A 583 -11.51 1.26 -5.81
N PRO A 584 -10.90 2.00 -6.75
CA PRO A 584 -10.19 1.38 -7.87
C PRO A 584 -9.13 0.40 -7.36
N LYS A 585 -9.16 -0.81 -7.90
CA LYS A 585 -8.10 -1.80 -7.72
C LYS A 585 -6.91 -1.33 -8.55
N ASN A 586 -5.76 -1.03 -7.91
CA ASN A 586 -4.53 -0.91 -8.69
C ASN A 586 -4.35 -2.24 -9.43
N PRO A 587 -3.88 -2.26 -10.69
CA PRO A 587 -3.54 -3.51 -11.36
C PRO A 587 -2.51 -4.24 -10.50
N VAL A 588 -3.00 -5.23 -9.75
CA VAL A 588 -2.23 -5.90 -8.71
C VAL A 588 -1.12 -6.68 -9.39
N TYR A 589 0.12 -6.49 -8.96
CA TYR A 589 1.26 -7.32 -9.36
C TYR A 589 1.19 -8.71 -8.69
N HIS A 590 0.10 -9.45 -8.94
CA HIS A 590 -0.18 -10.84 -8.54
C HIS A 590 -1.00 -11.06 -7.25
N ALA A 591 -2.32 -11.22 -7.41
CA ALA A 591 -3.10 -12.24 -6.72
C ALA A 591 -3.95 -12.95 -7.79
N TYR A 592 -4.03 -14.28 -7.75
CA TYR A 592 -4.59 -15.11 -8.83
C TYR A 592 -6.01 -14.68 -9.24
N PRO A 593 -6.24 -14.27 -10.50
CA PRO A 593 -7.51 -14.58 -11.11
C PRO A 593 -7.51 -16.11 -11.34
N GLN A 594 -8.50 -16.83 -10.81
CA GLN A 594 -8.88 -18.08 -11.47
C GLN A 594 -9.42 -17.70 -12.84
N GLY A 595 -8.56 -17.84 -13.84
CA GLY A 595 -8.85 -17.49 -15.22
C GLY A 595 -8.03 -18.37 -16.15
N TRP A 596 -8.44 -18.41 -17.42
CA TRP A 596 -7.99 -19.33 -18.46
C TRP A 596 -6.53 -19.14 -18.92
N HIS A 597 -5.54 -18.85 -18.07
CA HIS A 597 -4.15 -18.53 -18.48
C HIS A 597 -3.09 -19.44 -17.84
N GLU A 598 -1.97 -19.67 -18.54
CA GLU A 598 -0.82 -20.46 -18.08
C GLU A 598 0.33 -19.56 -17.60
N LYS A 599 1.16 -20.02 -16.65
CA LYS A 599 2.20 -19.19 -16.01
C LYS A 599 3.54 -19.91 -15.92
N TYR A 600 4.63 -19.19 -16.18
CA TYR A 600 6.02 -19.67 -16.07
C TYR A 600 6.87 -18.73 -15.22
N HIS A 601 7.62 -19.31 -14.29
CA HIS A 601 8.51 -18.60 -13.38
C HIS A 601 9.95 -19.06 -13.59
N PHE A 602 10.85 -18.13 -13.88
CA PHE A 602 12.28 -18.40 -14.02
C PHE A 602 13.05 -17.51 -13.04
N TRP A 603 14.00 -18.10 -12.31
CA TRP A 603 14.77 -17.39 -11.28
C TRP A 603 15.46 -16.14 -11.82
N GLY A 604 15.34 -15.02 -11.11
CA GLY A 604 15.94 -13.73 -11.49
C GLY A 604 15.35 -13.09 -12.75
N ARG A 605 14.20 -13.57 -13.23
CA ARG A 605 13.50 -13.04 -14.41
C ARG A 605 12.05 -12.70 -14.09
N PRO A 606 11.44 -11.74 -14.80
CA PRO A 606 10.01 -11.47 -14.68
C PRO A 606 9.18 -12.72 -14.99
N GLN A 607 8.08 -12.90 -14.23
CA GLN A 607 7.09 -13.95 -14.48
C GLN A 607 6.49 -13.82 -15.89
N VAL A 608 6.26 -14.95 -16.58
CA VAL A 608 5.59 -15.01 -17.89
C VAL A 608 4.17 -15.55 -17.73
N ASN A 609 3.17 -14.83 -18.23
CA ASN A 609 1.75 -15.21 -18.17
C ASN A 609 1.18 -15.31 -19.60
N VAL A 610 0.78 -16.52 -20.00
CA VAL A 610 0.18 -16.83 -21.30
C VAL A 610 -1.34 -16.79 -21.18
N HIS A 611 -1.94 -15.72 -21.68
CA HIS A 611 -3.39 -15.56 -21.75
C HIS A 611 -3.91 -16.02 -23.12
N PRO A 612 -5.08 -16.67 -23.24
CA PRO A 612 -5.62 -17.15 -24.52
C PRO A 612 -6.12 -16.03 -25.43
N GLU A 613 -6.52 -14.89 -24.87
CA GLU A 613 -7.25 -13.82 -25.57
C GLU A 613 -6.58 -12.44 -25.48
N THR A 614 -5.50 -12.28 -24.71
CA THR A 614 -4.81 -10.99 -24.46
C THR A 614 -3.29 -11.12 -24.52
N GLU A 615 -2.57 -9.99 -24.60
CA GLU A 615 -1.10 -9.99 -24.70
C GLU A 615 -0.42 -10.62 -23.45
N THR A 616 0.59 -11.45 -23.73
CA THR A 616 1.42 -12.18 -22.75
C THR A 616 2.63 -11.32 -22.34
N ASN A 617 2.94 -11.22 -21.04
CA ASN A 617 4.13 -10.50 -20.60
C ASN A 617 5.39 -11.37 -20.77
N LEU A 618 6.25 -10.99 -21.71
CA LEU A 618 7.42 -11.79 -22.08
C LEU A 618 8.70 -10.96 -21.93
N PHE A 619 9.72 -11.55 -21.30
CA PHE A 619 11.07 -11.02 -21.35
C PHE A 619 11.80 -11.53 -22.61
N ALA A 620 12.92 -10.88 -22.99
CA ALA A 620 13.72 -11.31 -24.14
C ALA A 620 14.25 -12.75 -23.96
N GLY A 621 13.89 -13.65 -24.87
CA GLY A 621 14.24 -15.08 -24.79
C GLY A 621 13.29 -15.94 -23.95
N ALA A 622 12.17 -15.40 -23.46
CA ALA A 622 11.16 -16.17 -22.72
C ALA A 622 10.59 -17.34 -23.53
N GLN A 623 10.36 -17.16 -24.83
CA GLN A 623 9.84 -18.20 -25.71
C GLN A 623 10.79 -19.40 -25.84
N SER A 624 12.09 -19.14 -25.99
CA SER A 624 13.12 -20.19 -26.01
C SER A 624 13.26 -20.89 -24.66
N ALA A 625 13.18 -20.13 -23.55
CA ALA A 625 13.24 -20.69 -22.20
C ALA A 625 12.05 -21.60 -21.89
N ILE A 626 10.84 -21.25 -22.36
CA ILE A 626 9.63 -22.06 -22.21
C ILE A 626 9.66 -23.28 -23.13
N ALA A 627 10.10 -23.11 -24.39
CA ALA A 627 10.23 -24.23 -25.34
C ALA A 627 11.22 -25.31 -24.84
N ALA A 628 12.30 -24.90 -24.17
CA ALA A 628 13.27 -25.83 -23.58
C ALA A 628 12.69 -26.72 -22.47
N LEU A 629 11.52 -26.39 -21.91
CA LEU A 629 10.85 -27.19 -20.89
C LEU A 629 10.10 -28.40 -21.46
N GLY A 630 9.85 -28.45 -22.78
CA GLY A 630 9.18 -29.58 -23.44
C GLY A 630 7.72 -29.82 -23.03
N MET A 631 7.05 -28.81 -22.45
CA MET A 631 5.67 -28.92 -21.97
C MET A 631 4.65 -28.62 -23.08
N VAL A 632 3.51 -29.33 -23.07
CA VAL A 632 2.40 -29.10 -24.01
C VAL A 632 1.39 -28.15 -23.37
N HIS A 633 1.17 -27.00 -24.00
CA HIS A 633 0.28 -25.93 -23.53
C HIS A 633 -1.21 -26.28 -23.76
N ARG A 634 -2.06 -25.95 -22.80
CA ARG A 634 -3.53 -26.18 -22.81
C ARG A 634 -4.28 -25.16 -23.67
N ASN A 635 -3.76 -23.94 -23.81
CA ASN A 635 -4.36 -22.87 -24.59
C ASN A 635 -3.47 -22.50 -25.78
N GLU A 636 -4.01 -22.57 -26.99
CA GLU A 636 -3.28 -22.22 -28.22
C GLU A 636 -3.14 -20.70 -28.41
N HIS A 637 -2.16 -20.06 -27.75
CA HIS A 637 -1.93 -18.62 -27.92
C HIS A 637 -1.19 -18.30 -29.26
N PRO A 638 -1.61 -17.27 -30.04
CA PRO A 638 -1.04 -16.95 -31.36
C PRO A 638 0.47 -16.65 -31.37
N PHE A 639 1.01 -16.23 -30.22
CA PHE A 639 2.45 -16.02 -30.00
C PHE A 639 3.29 -17.30 -30.16
N PHE A 640 2.73 -18.47 -29.84
CA PHE A 640 3.42 -19.76 -30.05
C PHE A 640 3.20 -20.32 -31.47
N LYS A 641 2.21 -19.80 -32.20
CA LYS A 641 1.91 -20.18 -33.59
C LYS A 641 2.67 -19.35 -34.62
N THR A 642 3.25 -18.21 -34.21
CA THR A 642 3.93 -17.29 -35.11
C THR A 642 5.40 -17.19 -34.72
N PRO A 643 6.36 -17.36 -35.65
CA PRO A 643 7.78 -17.23 -35.35
C PRO A 643 8.12 -15.88 -34.68
N PRO A 644 9.20 -15.79 -33.87
CA PRO A 644 9.54 -14.64 -33.00
C PRO A 644 9.67 -13.26 -33.69
N GLU A 645 9.55 -13.19 -35.00
CA GLU A 645 9.91 -12.02 -35.80
C GLU A 645 8.79 -10.96 -35.92
N LYS A 646 7.64 -11.13 -35.27
CA LYS A 646 6.46 -10.25 -35.48
C LYS A 646 5.69 -9.82 -34.21
N ALA A 647 6.37 -9.45 -33.12
CA ALA A 647 5.73 -8.63 -32.09
C ALA A 647 5.54 -7.18 -32.58
N ALA A 648 4.38 -6.56 -32.31
CA ALA A 648 3.95 -5.29 -32.88
C ALA A 648 4.85 -4.11 -32.44
N ARG A 649 5.80 -3.77 -33.30
CA ARG A 649 6.59 -2.54 -33.25
C ARG A 649 5.66 -1.33 -33.40
N ARG A 650 5.63 -0.43 -32.42
CA ARG A 650 5.01 0.90 -32.60
C ARG A 650 5.85 1.67 -33.63
N ARG A 651 5.20 2.24 -34.64
CA ARG A 651 5.87 2.82 -35.82
C ARG A 651 5.38 4.25 -36.07
N LEU A 652 6.32 5.18 -36.27
CA LEU A 652 6.05 6.55 -36.72
C LEU A 652 6.20 6.63 -38.24
N VAL A 653 5.17 7.10 -38.95
CA VAL A 653 5.17 7.22 -40.43
C VAL A 653 5.17 8.69 -40.83
N LEU A 654 6.16 9.09 -41.63
CA LEU A 654 6.34 10.45 -42.11
C LEU A 654 6.30 10.51 -43.63
N ALA A 655 5.74 11.59 -44.17
CA ALA A 655 5.77 11.92 -45.58
C ALA A 655 7.05 12.71 -45.93
N ASP A 656 7.99 12.10 -46.64
CA ASP A 656 9.17 12.79 -47.19
C ASP A 656 8.92 13.17 -48.66
N GLU A 657 8.25 14.30 -48.85
CA GLU A 657 7.94 14.82 -50.18
C GLU A 657 9.21 15.17 -50.96
N SER A 658 10.34 15.49 -50.32
CA SER A 658 11.60 15.80 -51.02
C SER A 658 12.11 14.60 -51.81
N ARG A 659 11.90 13.38 -51.30
CA ARG A 659 12.33 12.11 -51.89
C ARG A 659 11.19 11.26 -52.46
N ALA A 660 9.96 11.77 -52.45
CA ALA A 660 8.77 11.04 -52.93
C ALA A 660 8.61 9.66 -52.24
N GLN A 661 8.63 9.65 -50.91
CA GLN A 661 8.56 8.39 -50.14
C GLN A 661 7.92 8.59 -48.77
N LEU A 662 7.25 7.56 -48.25
CA LEU A 662 6.93 7.47 -46.83
C LEU A 662 8.12 6.87 -46.07
N VAL A 663 8.51 7.47 -44.95
CA VAL A 663 9.56 6.96 -44.07
C VAL A 663 8.94 6.46 -42.77
N VAL A 664 9.24 5.23 -42.40
CA VAL A 664 8.71 4.56 -41.21
C VAL A 664 9.83 4.34 -40.21
N TYR A 665 9.66 4.86 -38.99
CA TYR A 665 10.58 4.68 -37.87
C TYR A 665 10.01 3.73 -36.83
N ASP A 666 10.85 2.94 -36.19
CA ASP A 666 10.50 2.19 -34.99
C ASP A 666 10.57 3.11 -33.76
N SER A 667 9.48 3.19 -32.98
CA SER A 667 9.41 4.12 -31.85
C SER A 667 10.34 3.73 -30.69
N CYS A 668 10.78 2.46 -30.64
CA CYS A 668 11.71 1.98 -29.63
C CYS A 668 13.17 2.09 -30.08
N ASN A 669 13.42 2.32 -31.38
CA ASN A 669 14.75 2.50 -31.95
C ASN A 669 14.71 3.35 -33.22
N ALA A 670 14.92 4.66 -33.10
CA ALA A 670 14.89 5.60 -34.23
C ALA A 670 15.95 5.31 -35.32
N LYS A 671 16.96 4.45 -35.06
CA LYS A 671 17.92 3.99 -36.08
C LYS A 671 17.32 2.93 -37.00
N GLU A 672 16.32 2.17 -36.52
CA GLU A 672 15.57 1.22 -37.33
C GLU A 672 14.47 1.95 -38.10
N ARG A 673 14.76 2.23 -39.38
CA ARG A 673 13.82 2.86 -40.30
C ARG A 673 13.84 2.22 -41.68
N PHE A 674 12.73 2.33 -42.41
CA PHE A 674 12.65 1.98 -43.82
C PHE A 674 11.80 2.99 -44.58
N ALA A 675 11.94 3.04 -45.90
CA ALA A 675 11.15 3.92 -46.75
C ALA A 675 10.34 3.13 -47.77
N VAL A 676 9.18 3.65 -48.14
CA VAL A 676 8.30 3.11 -49.19
C VAL A 676 8.06 4.21 -50.23
N PRO A 677 8.40 4.00 -51.52
CA PRO A 677 8.16 4.99 -52.55
C PRO A 677 6.70 5.41 -52.67
N ALA A 678 6.47 6.70 -52.95
CA ALA A 678 5.17 7.33 -53.16
C ALA A 678 5.27 8.39 -54.28
N GLU A 679 4.18 9.06 -54.60
CA GLU A 679 4.15 10.11 -55.63
C GLU A 679 3.98 11.50 -55.01
N LYS A 680 4.53 12.52 -55.68
CA LYS A 680 4.36 13.93 -55.28
C LYS A 680 3.11 14.57 -55.92
N PRO A 681 2.51 15.58 -55.28
CA PRO A 681 2.74 16.01 -53.91
C PRO A 681 2.23 14.95 -52.92
N MET A 682 2.69 15.01 -51.67
CA MET A 682 2.27 14.09 -50.61
C MET A 682 1.55 14.86 -49.53
N TRP A 683 0.27 15.11 -49.76
CA TRP A 683 -0.59 15.85 -48.84
C TRP A 683 -1.50 14.89 -48.07
N ASP A 684 -2.06 15.34 -46.94
CA ASP A 684 -3.05 14.61 -46.13
C ASP A 684 -2.75 13.10 -45.94
N LEU A 685 -1.74 12.79 -45.10
CA LEU A 685 -1.36 11.43 -44.74
C LEU A 685 -2.23 10.94 -43.57
N LYS A 686 -3.00 9.87 -43.76
CA LYS A 686 -3.89 9.31 -42.73
C LYS A 686 -3.75 7.81 -42.59
N ARG A 687 -3.81 7.32 -41.36
CA ARG A 687 -3.93 5.89 -41.08
C ARG A 687 -5.36 5.44 -41.40
N VAL A 688 -5.50 4.45 -42.27
CA VAL A 688 -6.78 3.89 -42.73
C VAL A 688 -6.94 2.41 -42.36
N GLY A 689 -5.96 1.83 -41.65
CA GLY A 689 -6.00 0.48 -41.12
C GLY A 689 -4.77 0.18 -40.24
N PRO A 690 -4.63 -1.04 -39.70
CA PRO A 690 -3.55 -1.38 -38.77
C PRO A 690 -2.15 -1.04 -39.29
N ASP A 691 -1.85 -1.40 -40.55
CA ASP A 691 -0.59 -1.08 -41.25
C ASP A 691 -0.83 -0.32 -42.57
N LEU A 692 -2.04 0.23 -42.76
CA LEU A 692 -2.43 0.89 -44.01
C LEU A 692 -2.48 2.41 -43.83
N TYR A 693 -1.76 3.12 -44.69
CA TYR A 693 -1.70 4.58 -44.72
C TYR A 693 -2.12 5.09 -46.08
N ARG A 694 -3.07 6.02 -46.11
CA ARG A 694 -3.43 6.75 -47.32
C ARG A 694 -2.68 8.07 -47.38
N VAL A 695 -2.13 8.38 -48.54
CA VAL A 695 -1.52 9.69 -48.84
C VAL A 695 -2.15 10.26 -50.11
N VAL A 696 -2.53 11.54 -50.07
CA VAL A 696 -3.05 12.26 -51.24
C VAL A 696 -1.91 12.62 -52.18
N VAL A 697 -2.17 12.40 -53.47
CA VAL A 697 -1.27 12.71 -54.60
C VAL A 697 -2.01 13.51 -55.66
N ARG A 698 -1.30 14.08 -56.64
CA ARG A 698 -1.84 15.16 -57.53
C ARG A 698 -3.20 14.88 -58.18
N ARG A 699 -3.54 13.61 -58.45
CA ARG A 699 -4.76 13.20 -59.18
C ARG A 699 -5.60 12.15 -58.45
N GLY A 700 -5.40 11.99 -57.15
CA GLY A 700 -6.03 10.94 -56.36
C GLY A 700 -5.23 10.59 -55.11
N PHE A 701 -5.24 9.33 -54.69
CA PHE A 701 -4.50 8.92 -53.50
C PHE A 701 -3.87 7.54 -53.67
N MET A 702 -2.88 7.26 -52.84
CA MET A 702 -2.25 5.95 -52.73
C MET A 702 -2.50 5.40 -51.34
N VAL A 703 -2.83 4.11 -51.24
CA VAL A 703 -2.86 3.38 -49.96
C VAL A 703 -1.63 2.50 -49.91
N ILE A 704 -0.85 2.65 -48.86
CA ILE A 704 0.45 2.01 -48.65
C ILE A 704 0.34 1.10 -47.44
N ASP A 705 0.72 -0.17 -47.64
CA ASP A 705 0.88 -1.16 -46.58
C ASP A 705 2.33 -1.12 -46.11
N ILE A 706 2.54 -0.55 -44.92
CA ILE A 706 3.87 -0.38 -44.36
C ILE A 706 4.48 -1.70 -43.87
N ALA A 707 3.67 -2.69 -43.52
CA ALA A 707 4.16 -4.01 -43.13
C ALA A 707 4.70 -4.76 -44.36
N ARG A 708 4.03 -4.63 -45.51
CA ARG A 708 4.47 -5.21 -46.80
C ARG A 708 5.39 -4.29 -47.59
N ARG A 709 5.65 -3.07 -47.09
CA ARG A 709 6.48 -2.02 -47.71
C ARG A 709 6.11 -1.73 -49.17
N LYS A 710 4.80 -1.70 -49.47
CA LYS A 710 4.32 -1.53 -50.85
C LYS A 710 3.04 -0.71 -50.92
N VAL A 711 2.83 -0.10 -52.07
CA VAL A 711 1.55 0.48 -52.46
C VAL A 711 0.57 -0.66 -52.73
N VAL A 712 -0.59 -0.65 -52.06
CA VAL A 712 -1.65 -1.66 -52.21
C VAL A 712 -2.85 -1.14 -52.99
N GLU A 713 -3.04 0.17 -53.04
CA GLU A 713 -4.06 0.80 -53.88
C GLU A 713 -3.51 2.09 -54.47
N THR A 714 -3.87 2.38 -55.71
CA THR A 714 -3.73 3.70 -56.31
C THR A 714 -5.04 4.05 -56.97
N PHE A 715 -5.71 5.06 -56.44
CA PHE A 715 -6.95 5.56 -57.00
C PHE A 715 -6.69 6.88 -57.73
N ARG A 716 -7.23 7.01 -58.94
CA ARG A 716 -7.16 8.24 -59.73
C ARG A 716 -8.49 8.53 -60.38
N HIS A 717 -8.80 9.82 -60.49
CA HIS A 717 -10.01 10.24 -61.18
C HIS A 717 -9.81 11.63 -61.83
N PRO A 718 -10.35 11.88 -63.04
CA PRO A 718 -10.17 13.17 -63.73
C PRO A 718 -10.65 14.39 -62.92
N ARG A 719 -11.72 14.22 -62.12
CA ARG A 719 -12.23 15.28 -61.21
C ARG A 719 -11.34 15.54 -59.99
N LEU A 720 -10.36 14.70 -59.71
CA LEU A 720 -9.45 14.83 -58.57
C LEU A 720 -8.12 15.49 -58.94
N ASN A 721 -8.09 16.25 -60.04
CA ASN A 721 -6.92 17.04 -60.38
C ASN A 721 -6.73 18.14 -59.33
N GLU A 722 -5.55 18.19 -58.70
CA GLU A 722 -5.24 19.06 -57.55
C GLU A 722 -6.08 18.72 -56.30
N LEU A 723 -6.19 17.42 -56.01
CA LEU A 723 -6.71 16.91 -54.74
C LEU A 723 -5.82 17.33 -53.58
N THR A 724 -6.45 17.84 -52.52
CA THR A 724 -5.75 18.38 -51.35
C THR A 724 -5.97 17.57 -50.07
N ALA A 725 -7.17 17.03 -49.88
CA ALA A 725 -7.51 16.23 -48.69
C ALA A 725 -8.59 15.19 -49.00
N VAL A 726 -8.58 14.09 -48.24
CA VAL A 726 -9.58 13.02 -48.31
C VAL A 726 -10.06 12.64 -46.92
N CYS A 727 -11.39 12.50 -46.77
CA CYS A 727 -12.01 12.01 -45.55
C CYS A 727 -12.85 10.76 -45.86
N ASP A 728 -12.66 9.68 -45.10
CA ASP A 728 -13.47 8.47 -45.25
C ASP A 728 -14.88 8.65 -44.71
N LEU A 729 -15.82 7.90 -45.30
CA LEU A 729 -17.20 7.79 -44.85
C LEU A 729 -17.47 6.40 -44.25
N PRO A 730 -18.38 6.29 -43.27
CA PRO A 730 -18.70 5.01 -42.62
C PRO A 730 -19.22 3.92 -43.56
N ASP A 731 -19.79 4.30 -44.70
CA ASP A 731 -20.31 3.39 -45.73
C ASP A 731 -19.22 2.85 -46.68
N GLY A 732 -17.94 3.15 -46.40
CA GLY A 732 -16.79 2.77 -47.22
C GLY A 732 -16.54 3.73 -48.40
N GLY A 733 -17.36 4.77 -48.56
CA GLY A 733 -17.11 5.88 -49.47
C GLY A 733 -16.08 6.87 -48.91
N PHE A 734 -15.85 7.96 -49.63
CA PHE A 734 -15.00 9.07 -49.17
C PHE A 734 -15.42 10.40 -49.78
N LEU A 735 -15.06 11.47 -49.09
CA LEU A 735 -15.11 12.85 -49.56
C LEU A 735 -13.72 13.30 -49.98
N ALA A 736 -13.62 13.97 -51.11
CA ALA A 736 -12.38 14.47 -51.69
C ALA A 736 -12.45 15.99 -51.87
N CYS A 737 -11.50 16.72 -51.29
CA CYS A 737 -11.44 18.18 -51.39
C CYS A 737 -10.47 18.60 -52.50
N VAL A 738 -10.96 19.25 -53.54
CA VAL A 738 -10.20 19.69 -54.70
C VAL A 738 -10.21 21.21 -54.84
N SER A 739 -9.16 21.78 -55.41
CA SER A 739 -9.12 23.20 -55.79
C SER A 739 -9.46 23.34 -57.29
N PRO A 740 -10.72 23.66 -57.66
CA PRO A 740 -11.14 23.78 -59.05
C PRO A 740 -10.33 24.86 -59.77
N GLY A 741 -9.57 24.54 -60.82
CA GLY A 741 -8.68 25.48 -61.53
C GLY A 741 -7.20 25.44 -61.10
N GLY A 742 -6.91 24.75 -60.00
CA GLY A 742 -5.59 24.38 -59.53
C GLY A 742 -5.08 25.17 -58.33
N TYR A 743 -4.13 24.58 -57.59
CA TYR A 743 -3.63 25.14 -56.34
C TYR A 743 -3.12 26.58 -56.53
N GLY A 744 -3.67 27.52 -55.75
CA GLY A 744 -3.35 28.96 -55.81
C GLY A 744 -3.89 29.74 -57.03
N LYS A 745 -4.80 29.16 -57.83
CA LYS A 745 -5.32 29.79 -59.07
C LYS A 745 -6.79 30.21 -59.01
N THR A 746 -7.53 29.74 -58.02
CA THR A 746 -8.94 30.09 -57.78
C THR A 746 -9.17 30.31 -56.28
N ASN A 747 -10.25 31.03 -55.96
CA ASN A 747 -10.58 31.40 -54.58
C ASN A 747 -11.55 30.41 -53.91
N ASP A 748 -11.84 29.27 -54.54
CA ASP A 748 -12.88 28.33 -54.11
C ASP A 748 -12.32 26.91 -54.01
N ILE A 749 -12.98 26.07 -53.21
CA ILE A 749 -12.78 24.61 -53.18
C ILE A 749 -14.06 23.88 -53.56
N GLU A 750 -13.91 22.65 -54.03
CA GLU A 750 -15.02 21.71 -54.19
C GLU A 750 -14.79 20.49 -53.30
N VAL A 751 -15.83 20.06 -52.59
CA VAL A 751 -15.85 18.76 -51.92
C VAL A 751 -16.65 17.80 -52.79
N VAL A 752 -16.06 16.66 -53.13
CA VAL A 752 -16.65 15.66 -54.03
C VAL A 752 -16.83 14.34 -53.30
N ALA A 753 -18.05 13.81 -53.29
CA ALA A 753 -18.37 12.52 -52.71
C ALA A 753 -18.17 11.38 -53.70
N PHE A 754 -17.53 10.32 -53.24
CA PHE A 754 -17.38 9.03 -53.92
C PHE A 754 -17.96 7.92 -53.04
N SER A 755 -18.69 6.99 -53.65
CA SER A 755 -19.16 5.79 -52.97
C SER A 755 -18.06 4.74 -52.79
N SER A 756 -18.35 3.69 -52.02
CA SER A 756 -17.45 2.55 -51.79
C SER A 756 -17.03 1.84 -53.08
N ASP A 757 -17.86 1.85 -54.12
CA ASP A 757 -17.52 1.37 -55.48
C ASP A 757 -16.74 2.40 -56.33
N ARG A 758 -16.18 3.44 -55.70
CA ARG A 758 -15.33 4.48 -56.30
C ARG A 758 -15.99 5.34 -57.38
N LYS A 759 -17.32 5.39 -57.43
CA LYS A 759 -18.06 6.25 -58.35
C LYS A 759 -18.35 7.61 -57.72
N MET A 760 -18.11 8.68 -58.49
CA MET A 760 -18.48 10.03 -58.09
C MET A 760 -20.00 10.12 -57.95
N ARG A 761 -20.46 10.70 -56.86
CA ARG A 761 -21.89 10.87 -56.54
C ARG A 761 -22.33 12.31 -56.68
N ARG A 762 -21.63 13.22 -56.00
CA ARG A 762 -22.02 14.63 -55.89
C ARG A 762 -20.82 15.51 -55.62
N ALA A 763 -20.93 16.79 -55.94
CA ALA A 763 -19.94 17.81 -55.59
C ALA A 763 -20.64 19.03 -54.99
N TRP A 764 -19.94 19.70 -54.07
CA TRP A 764 -20.37 20.93 -53.42
C TRP A 764 -19.26 21.97 -53.52
N THR A 765 -19.60 23.17 -53.99
CA THR A 765 -18.66 24.30 -54.06
C THR A 765 -18.72 25.10 -52.77
N PHE A 766 -17.55 25.48 -52.24
CA PHE A 766 -17.39 26.40 -51.10
C PHE A 766 -16.64 27.65 -51.56
N PRO A 767 -17.34 28.77 -51.79
CA PRO A 767 -16.71 30.00 -52.26
C PRO A 767 -15.82 30.63 -51.20
N GLY A 768 -14.71 31.22 -51.62
CA GLY A 768 -13.80 31.96 -50.72
C GLY A 768 -12.92 31.09 -49.82
N LEU A 769 -13.08 29.76 -49.86
CA LEU A 769 -12.16 28.82 -49.24
C LEU A 769 -11.16 28.37 -50.30
N PHE A 770 -9.90 28.79 -50.20
CA PHE A 770 -8.85 28.38 -51.13
C PHE A 770 -7.66 27.77 -50.39
N ASN A 771 -6.84 27.01 -51.12
CA ASN A 771 -5.65 26.35 -50.60
C ASN A 771 -5.93 25.46 -49.38
N SER A 772 -6.94 24.59 -49.50
CA SER A 772 -7.24 23.57 -48.49
C SER A 772 -6.06 22.61 -48.30
N ARG A 773 -5.85 22.13 -47.07
CA ARG A 773 -4.76 21.19 -46.72
C ARG A 773 -5.19 19.95 -45.94
N SER A 774 -6.25 20.05 -45.16
CA SER A 774 -6.80 18.91 -44.42
C SER A 774 -8.32 19.02 -44.34
N MET A 775 -8.98 17.86 -44.35
CA MET A 775 -10.41 17.75 -44.14
C MET A 775 -10.70 16.58 -43.19
N VAL A 776 -11.48 16.85 -42.14
CA VAL A 776 -11.88 15.85 -41.13
C VAL A 776 -13.39 15.92 -40.93
N ARG A 777 -14.05 14.75 -40.83
CA ARG A 777 -15.48 14.68 -40.52
C ARG A 777 -15.68 14.52 -39.02
N LEU A 778 -16.50 15.37 -38.43
CA LEU A 778 -16.90 15.31 -37.03
C LEU A 778 -18.00 14.25 -36.82
N PRO A 779 -18.18 13.75 -35.57
CA PRO A 779 -19.27 12.85 -35.23
C PRO A 779 -20.66 13.42 -35.57
N SER A 780 -20.83 14.73 -35.48
CA SER A 780 -22.06 15.45 -35.88
C SER A 780 -22.38 15.36 -37.37
N GLY A 781 -21.44 14.92 -38.20
CA GLY A 781 -21.55 14.91 -39.66
C GLY A 781 -21.05 16.17 -40.34
N GLU A 782 -20.69 17.21 -39.59
CA GLU A 782 -20.03 18.40 -40.11
C GLU A 782 -18.57 18.11 -40.52
N LEU A 783 -18.03 18.96 -41.39
CA LEU A 783 -16.65 18.91 -41.87
C LEU A 783 -15.83 20.03 -41.22
N LEU A 784 -14.64 19.69 -40.73
CA LEU A 784 -13.58 20.64 -40.45
C LEU A 784 -12.70 20.73 -41.69
N ILE A 785 -12.61 21.91 -42.28
CA ILE A 785 -11.82 22.16 -43.49
C ILE A 785 -10.78 23.25 -43.18
N ALA A 786 -9.50 22.87 -43.20
CA ALA A 786 -8.39 23.82 -43.11
C ALA A 786 -8.16 24.49 -44.46
N TYR A 787 -7.92 25.81 -44.46
CA TYR A 787 -7.68 26.63 -45.65
C TYR A 787 -6.62 27.72 -45.36
N GLU A 788 -6.28 28.56 -46.35
CA GLU A 788 -5.17 29.55 -46.27
C GLU A 788 -5.17 30.38 -44.96
N HIS A 789 -6.33 30.81 -44.48
CA HIS A 789 -6.46 31.77 -43.38
C HIS A 789 -6.90 31.17 -42.04
N GLY A 790 -7.12 29.85 -41.97
CA GLY A 790 -7.63 29.21 -40.78
C GLY A 790 -8.36 27.91 -41.10
N PHE A 791 -9.47 27.66 -40.42
CA PHE A 791 -10.34 26.53 -40.73
C PHE A 791 -11.82 26.90 -40.58
N VAL A 792 -12.69 26.11 -41.19
CA VAL A 792 -14.14 26.26 -41.06
C VAL A 792 -14.78 24.98 -40.57
N ARG A 793 -15.89 25.13 -39.85
CA ARG A 793 -16.91 24.08 -39.75
C ARG A 793 -17.88 24.27 -40.90
N ALA A 794 -18.12 23.21 -41.65
CA ALA A 794 -18.92 23.23 -42.86
C ALA A 794 -19.92 22.07 -42.89
N ARG A 795 -21.06 22.27 -43.57
CA ARG A 795 -22.04 21.24 -43.88
C ARG A 795 -22.20 21.08 -45.37
N LEU A 796 -22.50 19.85 -45.78
CA LEU A 796 -22.88 19.53 -47.15
C LEU A 796 -24.40 19.66 -47.24
N GLY A 797 -24.90 20.69 -47.90
CA GLY A 797 -26.33 20.92 -48.07
C GLY A 797 -26.96 20.05 -49.17
N ASP A 798 -28.28 20.17 -49.34
CA ASP A 798 -29.01 19.46 -50.40
C ASP A 798 -28.82 20.06 -51.80
N GLY A 799 -28.27 21.28 -51.90
CA GLY A 799 -27.95 21.97 -53.15
C GLY A 799 -26.50 21.75 -53.64
N PRO A 800 -26.07 22.41 -54.73
CA PRO A 800 -24.69 22.33 -55.25
C PRO A 800 -23.68 23.15 -54.43
N MET A 801 -24.13 23.88 -53.42
CA MET A 801 -23.31 24.73 -52.55
C MET A 801 -23.13 24.07 -51.18
N GLY A 802 -21.92 24.17 -50.65
CA GLY A 802 -21.64 23.87 -49.25
C GLY A 802 -21.96 25.06 -48.34
N GLU A 803 -22.29 24.78 -47.08
CA GLU A 803 -22.61 25.80 -46.08
C GLU A 803 -21.46 25.92 -45.07
N VAL A 804 -20.94 27.14 -44.86
CA VAL A 804 -19.99 27.43 -43.77
C VAL A 804 -20.80 27.74 -42.52
N VAL A 805 -20.69 26.86 -41.51
CA VAL A 805 -21.37 26.98 -40.22
C VAL A 805 -20.65 27.97 -39.32
N GLN A 806 -19.32 27.90 -39.27
CA GLN A 806 -18.49 28.76 -38.43
C GLN A 806 -17.08 28.87 -39.02
N THR A 807 -16.49 30.07 -38.93
CA THR A 807 -15.12 30.33 -39.41
C THR A 807 -14.20 30.60 -38.22
N PHE A 808 -13.03 29.96 -38.23
CA PHE A 808 -11.98 30.10 -37.23
C PHE A 808 -10.75 30.66 -37.93
N LEU A 809 -10.40 31.91 -37.60
CA LEU A 809 -9.27 32.60 -38.21
C LEU A 809 -7.99 32.29 -37.43
N GLN A 810 -6.91 31.94 -38.12
CA GLN A 810 -5.64 31.70 -37.44
C GLN A 810 -5.06 33.00 -36.88
N PRO A 811 -4.43 32.96 -35.69
CA PRO A 811 -3.92 34.16 -35.04
C PRO A 811 -2.70 34.76 -35.76
N SER A 812 -1.91 33.94 -36.47
CA SER A 812 -0.73 34.39 -37.19
C SER A 812 -0.40 33.45 -38.37
N GLY A 813 0.39 33.94 -39.34
CA GLY A 813 0.86 33.14 -40.48
C GLY A 813 -0.13 33.00 -41.64
N ARG A 814 0.21 32.10 -42.58
CA ARG A 814 -0.61 31.68 -43.73
C ARG A 814 -0.50 30.17 -43.89
N ASN A 815 -1.51 29.54 -44.48
CA ASN A 815 -1.61 28.10 -44.74
C ASN A 815 -1.67 27.25 -43.47
N LEU A 816 -2.86 27.09 -42.91
CA LEU A 816 -3.13 26.12 -41.86
C LEU A 816 -3.09 24.71 -42.46
N PHE A 817 -2.24 23.82 -41.92
CA PHE A 817 -2.00 22.51 -42.56
C PHE A 817 -2.90 21.42 -42.03
N GLU A 818 -3.19 21.41 -40.73
CA GLU A 818 -3.96 20.35 -40.09
C GLU A 818 -4.77 20.91 -38.92
N VAL A 819 -6.00 20.40 -38.78
CA VAL A 819 -6.90 20.67 -37.65
C VAL A 819 -7.58 19.39 -37.19
N VAL A 820 -7.64 19.16 -35.88
CA VAL A 820 -8.30 18.00 -35.26
C VAL A 820 -9.12 18.43 -34.04
N PRO A 821 -10.25 17.75 -33.72
CA PRO A 821 -10.98 18.01 -32.49
C PRO A 821 -10.17 17.61 -31.26
N ASP A 822 -10.31 18.38 -30.18
CA ASP A 822 -9.76 18.03 -28.87
C ASP A 822 -10.47 16.80 -28.28
N ARG A 823 -9.72 15.97 -27.55
CA ARG A 823 -10.20 14.69 -27.01
C ARG A 823 -11.26 14.87 -25.93
N ALA A 824 -11.19 15.97 -25.18
CA ALA A 824 -12.21 16.33 -24.18
C ALA A 824 -13.46 16.98 -24.82
N GLY A 825 -13.46 17.19 -26.14
CA GLY A 825 -14.57 17.83 -26.86
C GLY A 825 -14.69 19.33 -26.61
N THR A 826 -13.67 19.96 -26.04
CA THR A 826 -13.72 21.36 -25.60
C THR A 826 -13.33 22.37 -26.68
N GLY A 827 -12.74 21.91 -27.78
CA GLY A 827 -12.20 22.76 -28.83
C GLY A 827 -11.51 22.01 -29.96
N TYR A 828 -10.57 22.67 -30.62
CA TYR A 828 -9.85 22.19 -31.79
C TYR A 828 -8.36 22.52 -31.69
N TRP A 829 -7.51 21.55 -32.03
CA TRP A 829 -6.08 21.74 -32.18
C TRP A 829 -5.73 21.98 -33.64
N ALA A 830 -4.92 23.00 -33.91
CA ALA A 830 -4.49 23.31 -35.27
C ALA A 830 -3.00 23.66 -35.37
N GLY A 831 -2.36 23.16 -36.43
CA GLY A 831 -0.98 23.46 -36.79
C GLY A 831 -0.88 24.55 -37.86
N THR A 832 -0.23 25.67 -37.54
CA THR A 832 -0.18 26.89 -38.39
C THR A 832 0.90 26.86 -39.50
N GLY A 833 1.52 25.71 -39.75
CA GLY A 833 2.44 25.55 -40.88
C GLY A 833 3.64 26.47 -40.85
N TYR A 834 3.61 27.51 -41.71
CA TYR A 834 4.63 28.55 -41.77
C TYR A 834 4.72 29.40 -40.50
N GLY A 835 3.66 29.44 -39.68
CA GLY A 835 3.70 30.06 -38.36
C GLY A 835 4.54 29.28 -37.33
N ALA A 836 4.77 27.98 -37.57
CA ALA A 836 5.40 27.05 -36.62
C ALA A 836 4.80 27.10 -35.22
N GLU A 837 3.49 27.33 -35.16
CA GLU A 837 2.69 27.37 -33.94
C GLU A 837 1.70 26.20 -33.93
N LEU A 838 1.56 25.56 -32.78
CA LEU A 838 0.40 24.74 -32.43
C LEU A 838 -0.57 25.63 -31.65
N VAL A 839 -1.82 25.66 -32.08
CA VAL A 839 -2.85 26.55 -31.51
C VAL A 839 -4.04 25.71 -31.06
N HIS A 840 -4.54 25.97 -29.86
CA HIS A 840 -5.83 25.48 -29.42
C HIS A 840 -6.89 26.58 -29.61
N PHE A 841 -8.02 26.19 -30.19
CA PHE A 841 -9.20 27.01 -30.38
C PHE A 841 -10.33 26.42 -29.53
N ALA A 842 -10.93 27.20 -28.63
CA ALA A 842 -12.17 26.81 -27.99
C ALA A 842 -13.32 26.72 -29.02
N ALA A 843 -14.40 26.04 -28.66
CA ALA A 843 -15.53 25.80 -29.56
C ALA A 843 -16.20 27.09 -30.09
N ASP A 844 -16.12 28.20 -29.35
CA ASP A 844 -16.63 29.52 -29.75
C ASP A 844 -15.71 30.26 -30.74
N GLY A 845 -14.51 29.73 -30.97
CA GLY A 845 -13.50 30.30 -31.86
C GLY A 845 -12.45 31.16 -31.17
N THR A 846 -12.51 31.30 -29.85
CA THR A 846 -11.45 31.96 -29.09
C THR A 846 -10.18 31.12 -29.06
N VAL A 847 -9.02 31.77 -29.19
CA VAL A 847 -7.72 31.13 -29.02
C VAL A 847 -7.34 31.23 -27.54
N ASP A 848 -7.31 30.09 -26.86
CA ASP A 848 -6.99 30.00 -25.44
C ASP A 848 -5.54 29.58 -25.19
N LYS A 849 -4.90 28.87 -26.14
CA LYS A 849 -3.49 28.47 -26.01
C LYS A 849 -2.73 28.49 -27.35
N VAL A 850 -1.49 28.97 -27.30
CA VAL A 850 -0.56 29.00 -28.44
C VAL A 850 0.82 28.53 -27.99
N TRP A 851 1.37 27.55 -28.70
CA TRP A 851 2.75 27.09 -28.53
C TRP A 851 3.53 27.37 -29.79
N LYS A 852 4.60 28.15 -29.68
CA LYS A 852 5.49 28.46 -30.78
C LYS A 852 6.77 27.66 -30.65
N ALA A 853 7.17 26.95 -31.70
CA ALA A 853 8.45 26.25 -31.71
C ALA A 853 9.61 27.26 -31.83
N GLU A 854 10.68 27.06 -31.05
CA GLU A 854 11.95 27.78 -31.25
C GLU A 854 12.56 27.37 -32.59
N GLN A 855 12.78 28.34 -33.49
CA GLN A 855 13.44 28.10 -34.78
C GLN A 855 14.91 28.54 -34.72
N GLU A 856 15.83 27.64 -35.07
CA GLU A 856 17.23 28.00 -35.30
C GLU A 856 17.34 28.98 -36.49
N PRO A 857 18.10 30.09 -36.37
CA PRO A 857 18.27 31.04 -37.47
C PRO A 857 18.80 30.36 -38.73
N GLY A 858 18.06 30.45 -39.84
CA GLY A 858 18.46 29.93 -41.15
C GLY A 858 17.93 28.54 -41.52
N ARG A 859 17.15 27.86 -40.66
CA ARG A 859 16.48 26.60 -41.01
C ARG A 859 14.96 26.74 -41.01
N ARG A 860 14.34 26.56 -42.18
CA ARG A 860 12.88 26.45 -42.31
C ARG A 860 12.47 24.99 -42.05
N ASN A 861 12.05 24.67 -40.85
CA ASN A 861 11.46 23.36 -40.56
C ASN A 861 9.94 23.51 -40.38
N VAL A 862 9.17 22.92 -41.27
CA VAL A 862 7.71 22.77 -41.15
C VAL A 862 7.45 21.52 -40.30
N PHE A 863 6.74 21.67 -39.19
CA PHE A 863 6.30 20.55 -38.37
C PHE A 863 5.06 19.91 -39.01
N TYR A 864 5.07 18.58 -39.15
CA TYR A 864 3.84 17.79 -39.25
C TYR A 864 3.79 16.91 -38.02
N ALA A 865 2.86 17.20 -37.11
CA ALA A 865 2.52 16.32 -36.02
C ALA A 865 1.05 15.99 -36.19
N GLN A 866 0.73 14.71 -36.44
CA GLN A 866 -0.63 14.22 -36.21
C GLN A 866 -0.83 14.12 -34.70
N PRO A 867 -1.74 14.89 -34.08
CA PRO A 867 -2.12 14.64 -32.70
C PRO A 867 -3.01 13.40 -32.72
N GLN A 868 -2.40 12.23 -32.51
CA GLN A 868 -3.12 11.04 -32.09
C GLN A 868 -2.40 10.46 -30.89
N GLU A 869 -2.63 11.09 -29.75
CA GLU A 869 -2.81 10.44 -28.44
C GLU A 869 -3.42 11.42 -27.46
#